data_AF-A0A3N0E7T8-F1
#
_entry.id   AF-A0A3N0E7T8-F1
#
_cell.length_a   1.000
_cell.length_b   1.000
_cell.length_c   1.000
_cell.angle_alpha   90.00
_cell.angle_beta   90.00
_cell.angle_gamma   90.00
#
_symmetry.space_group_name_H-M   'P 1'
#
loop_
_entity.id
_entity.type
_entity.pdbx_description
1 polymer ?
#
loop_
_entity_poly.entity_id
_entity_poly.type
_entity_poly.pdbx_seq_one_letter_code
_entity_poly.pdbx_strand_id
1 'polypeptide(L)'
;MDEQAMLTRDLVLRLCANATEFDQQWLRTDRKVVVPFTAARDTKLIRAIIAAGDAMGVDRLLVCRTRAEYAYEPVTEVPGRADAIVALIRSWGDEPTDFVVAVEDFSAAVLVTASTLTVAAGPDDFVRQLVGSDMAQARVDFGEEARTGRDPDLLRAAQQYGCLEFGGRHARGTRGPGPDLVERIARRAESMRENYPATVSGLRVLRGTWGWAMVVALLLASVFVEQISAVFGIAVTVVWLLFQLAWPARSRTVSFATLTTVLSLGAVALVPIALAQQTVAATTGIALDGWAGHTYIAVPTEEVGKLVPVVVCWLFARHRFKRLASVDYLLLAAASGAGFHLAERGLRALVVEPPVLAVIEAQHGLFTLLPGWYHAPEGPYFSGHAVTTGLIGAAFGLATVGYRRYGAWLWALPPLAAAVAAVEHMTFNAAQVGVEPTAVTSAMSAFTANGALTRWILLLLLVLAVILDYRLARPTADVTPPLPGHPPLGSLRRWARGYTVRMGARVPGDIAPVFRRVALAWARLPAVLVTTLSSVLHEFALSLVAASRGPGALCDTWRFLRRRRALAMGAARAGDRAWRRFPSREEVAATERDLASRLDLAPVTAAAVGAAAVMLVASTVSSVATGARGAAGSAAYAATALRDVGVWLDSVPQGTQTWVWVAAVALLSLLATGWRVPHAHPGIRNFLRAPGANTSLILGAFAPGQLPYAVTGLVGMALPRGTSRLLRG
;
A
#
# COMPACT_ATOMS: atom_id res chain seq x y z
N MET A 1 7.31 -38.09 33.77
CA MET A 1 8.18 -36.90 33.81
C MET A 1 7.33 -35.82 34.42
N ASP A 2 7.57 -35.51 35.70
CA ASP A 2 6.86 -34.43 36.38
C ASP A 2 7.16 -33.13 35.64
N GLU A 3 6.11 -32.49 35.11
CA GLU A 3 6.20 -31.15 34.52
C GLU A 3 6.60 -30.21 35.66
N GLN A 4 7.88 -29.84 35.70
CA GLN A 4 8.38 -28.90 36.71
C GLN A 4 7.61 -27.58 36.55
N ALA A 5 6.81 -27.23 37.56
CA ALA A 5 5.97 -26.04 37.53
C ALA A 5 6.84 -24.81 37.28
N MET A 6 6.49 -24.01 36.26
CA MET A 6 7.21 -22.79 35.92
C MET A 6 7.21 -21.84 37.13
N LEU A 7 8.39 -21.40 37.53
CA LEU A 7 8.54 -20.49 38.66
C LEU A 7 8.29 -19.04 38.22
N THR A 8 7.87 -18.22 39.17
CA THR A 8 7.66 -16.79 38.99
C THR A 8 8.89 -16.10 38.42
N ARG A 9 10.08 -16.45 38.91
CA ARG A 9 11.37 -15.98 38.38
C ARG A 9 11.50 -16.21 36.87
N ASP A 10 11.10 -17.37 36.37
CA ASP A 10 11.27 -17.73 34.97
C ASP A 10 10.36 -16.88 34.07
N LEU A 11 9.13 -16.64 34.51
CA LEU A 11 8.19 -15.79 33.79
C LEU A 11 8.62 -14.32 33.83
N VAL A 12 8.98 -13.81 35.01
CA VAL A 12 9.41 -12.42 35.19
C VAL A 12 10.67 -12.12 34.38
N LEU A 13 11.68 -13.00 34.38
CA LEU A 13 12.91 -12.80 33.59
C LEU A 13 12.68 -12.84 32.07
N ARG A 14 11.59 -13.46 31.60
CA ARG A 14 11.23 -13.49 30.17
C ARG A 14 10.50 -12.25 29.70
N LEU A 15 9.76 -11.58 30.60
CA LEU A 15 8.84 -10.50 30.26
C LEU A 15 9.28 -9.13 30.77
N CYS A 16 9.91 -9.09 31.94
CA CYS A 16 10.12 -7.88 32.73
C CYS A 16 11.59 -7.57 32.92
N ALA A 17 11.93 -6.27 32.90
CA ALA A 17 13.24 -5.76 33.29
C ALA A 17 13.35 -5.62 34.81
N ASN A 18 12.25 -5.25 35.47
CA ASN A 18 12.11 -5.14 36.92
C ASN A 18 10.63 -5.35 37.31
N ALA A 19 10.29 -5.18 38.59
CA ALA A 19 8.94 -5.45 39.10
C ALA A 19 7.84 -4.57 38.45
N THR A 20 8.20 -3.42 37.90
CA THR A 20 7.27 -2.39 37.39
C THR A 20 7.44 -2.06 35.91
N GLU A 21 8.38 -2.73 35.21
CA GLU A 21 8.70 -2.45 33.82
C GLU A 21 8.94 -3.71 32.99
N PHE A 22 8.44 -3.68 31.74
CA PHE A 22 8.71 -4.72 30.76
C PHE A 22 10.13 -4.66 30.19
N ASP A 23 10.66 -5.83 29.85
CA ASP A 23 11.95 -5.94 29.18
C ASP A 23 11.89 -5.40 27.75
N GLN A 24 12.83 -4.51 27.41
CA GLN A 24 12.87 -3.83 26.11
C GLN A 24 13.14 -4.82 24.96
N GLN A 25 13.88 -5.91 25.21
CA GLN A 25 14.12 -6.92 24.19
C GLN A 25 12.86 -7.76 23.92
N TRP A 26 12.09 -8.10 24.95
CA TRP A 26 10.78 -8.74 24.81
C TRP A 26 9.79 -7.85 24.07
N LEU A 27 9.76 -6.55 24.34
CA LEU A 27 8.91 -5.58 23.63
C LEU A 27 9.29 -5.46 22.14
N ARG A 28 10.59 -5.42 21.84
CA ARG A 28 11.09 -5.40 20.45
C ARG A 28 10.80 -6.70 19.71
N THR A 29 10.73 -7.82 20.41
CA THR A 29 10.37 -9.12 19.83
C THR A 29 8.93 -9.07 19.31
N ASP A 30 8.79 -9.27 17.99
CA ASP A 30 7.55 -9.09 17.22
C ASP A 30 6.98 -7.65 17.18
N ARG A 31 7.70 -6.66 17.70
CA ARG A 31 7.30 -5.24 17.79
C ARG A 31 5.92 -5.11 18.44
N LYS A 32 5.84 -5.41 19.74
CA LYS A 32 4.59 -5.32 20.51
C LYS A 32 4.13 -3.87 20.59
N VAL A 33 2.81 -3.68 20.55
CA VAL A 33 2.19 -2.40 20.88
C VAL A 33 2.23 -2.26 22.39
N VAL A 34 2.72 -1.13 22.89
CA VAL A 34 2.86 -0.88 24.33
C VAL A 34 2.15 0.41 24.69
N VAL A 35 1.24 0.33 25.65
CA VAL A 35 0.50 1.49 26.14
C VAL A 35 0.48 1.44 27.67
N PRO A 36 1.18 2.34 28.35
CA PRO A 36 0.95 2.61 29.76
C PRO A 36 -0.35 3.42 29.92
N PHE A 37 -1.07 3.16 31.01
CA PHE A 37 -2.31 3.86 31.38
C PHE A 37 -2.51 3.81 32.89
N THR A 38 -3.33 4.72 33.41
CA THR A 38 -3.74 4.72 34.82
C THR A 38 -5.05 3.95 34.97
N ALA A 39 -5.12 3.08 35.98
CA ALA A 39 -6.33 2.33 36.28
C ALA A 39 -6.48 2.09 37.78
N ALA A 40 -7.72 2.16 38.27
CA ALA A 40 -8.04 1.67 39.60
C ALA A 40 -7.90 0.14 39.64
N ARG A 41 -7.37 -0.39 40.74
CA ARG A 41 -7.20 -1.84 40.97
C ARG A 41 -8.52 -2.47 41.39
N ASP A 42 -9.48 -2.48 40.49
CA ASP A 42 -10.84 -2.96 40.73
C ASP A 42 -11.21 -4.14 39.82
N THR A 43 -12.43 -4.64 39.98
CA THR A 43 -12.96 -5.70 39.11
C THR A 43 -13.11 -5.24 37.66
N LYS A 44 -13.17 -3.94 37.38
CA LYS A 44 -13.26 -3.42 36.00
C LYS A 44 -11.94 -3.63 35.26
N LEU A 45 -10.80 -3.35 35.89
CA LEU A 45 -9.48 -3.66 35.32
C LEU A 45 -9.33 -5.17 35.06
N ILE A 46 -9.71 -6.01 36.03
CA ILE A 46 -9.63 -7.48 35.87
C ILE A 46 -10.52 -7.96 34.72
N ARG A 47 -11.76 -7.46 34.61
CA ARG A 47 -12.65 -7.79 33.47
C ARG A 47 -12.05 -7.35 32.13
N ALA A 48 -11.38 -6.20 32.09
CA ALA A 48 -10.70 -5.74 30.87
C ALA A 48 -9.51 -6.65 30.49
N ILE A 49 -8.75 -7.14 31.49
CA ILE A 49 -7.68 -8.14 31.28
C ILE A 49 -8.24 -9.46 30.72
N ILE A 50 -9.36 -9.94 31.27
CA ILE A 50 -10.04 -11.14 30.74
C ILE A 50 -10.52 -10.91 29.29
N ALA A 51 -11.19 -9.78 29.03
CA ALA A 51 -11.62 -9.43 27.67
C ALA A 51 -10.44 -9.33 26.68
N ALA A 52 -9.27 -8.87 27.14
CA ALA A 52 -8.04 -8.86 26.35
C ALA A 52 -7.56 -10.29 26.03
N GLY A 53 -7.62 -11.21 26.99
CA GLY A 53 -7.39 -12.65 26.79
C GLY A 53 -8.37 -13.25 25.77
N ASP A 54 -9.67 -13.00 25.92
CA ASP A 54 -10.70 -13.47 24.99
C ASP A 54 -10.47 -12.95 23.56
N ALA A 55 -10.03 -11.69 23.42
CA ALA A 55 -9.67 -11.11 22.12
C ALA A 55 -8.45 -11.79 21.48
N MET A 56 -7.60 -12.46 22.27
CA MET A 56 -6.51 -13.32 21.79
C MET A 56 -6.95 -14.75 21.52
N GLY A 57 -8.20 -15.12 21.84
CA GLY A 57 -8.73 -16.47 21.68
C GLY A 57 -8.08 -17.48 22.63
N VAL A 58 -7.69 -17.03 23.83
CA VAL A 58 -7.07 -17.87 24.86
C VAL A 58 -8.03 -18.06 26.03
N ASP A 59 -8.13 -19.30 26.50
CA ASP A 59 -9.05 -19.66 27.58
C ASP A 59 -8.40 -19.59 28.97
N ARG A 60 -7.08 -19.38 29.00
CA ARG A 60 -6.24 -19.44 30.19
C ARG A 60 -5.17 -18.35 30.15
N LEU A 61 -4.84 -17.82 31.33
CA LEU A 61 -3.84 -16.78 31.52
C LEU A 61 -2.86 -17.20 32.61
N LEU A 62 -1.61 -16.77 32.46
CA LEU A 62 -0.55 -16.98 33.43
C LEU A 62 -0.48 -15.77 34.35
N VAL A 63 -0.49 -15.99 35.67
CA VAL A 63 -0.47 -14.92 36.66
C VAL A 63 0.59 -15.18 37.73
N CYS A 64 1.41 -14.18 38.01
CA CYS A 64 2.37 -14.20 39.12
C CYS A 64 2.67 -12.81 39.65
N ARG A 65 3.19 -12.75 40.88
CA ARG A 65 3.72 -11.53 41.50
C ARG A 65 5.09 -11.19 40.92
N THR A 66 5.44 -9.92 40.75
CA THR A 66 6.69 -9.54 40.03
C THR A 66 7.86 -9.18 40.94
N ARG A 67 7.66 -9.06 42.26
CA ARG A 67 8.72 -8.74 43.21
C ARG A 67 9.64 -9.94 43.46
N ALA A 68 10.91 -9.65 43.74
CA ALA A 68 11.96 -10.66 43.91
C ALA A 68 11.70 -11.61 45.09
N GLU A 69 11.00 -11.16 46.13
CA GLU A 69 10.62 -11.98 47.28
C GLU A 69 9.70 -13.15 46.93
N TYR A 70 8.96 -13.05 45.81
CA TYR A 70 8.06 -14.08 45.31
C TYR A 70 8.67 -14.92 44.18
N ALA A 71 9.98 -14.79 43.93
CA ALA A 71 10.66 -15.40 42.78
C ALA A 71 10.50 -16.94 42.70
N TYR A 72 10.36 -17.62 43.84
CA TYR A 72 10.23 -19.07 43.94
C TYR A 72 8.79 -19.57 44.02
N GLU A 73 7.80 -18.68 43.90
CA GLU A 73 6.40 -19.09 43.85
C GLU A 73 6.04 -19.66 42.48
N PRO A 74 5.14 -20.65 42.41
CA PRO A 74 4.68 -21.20 41.14
C PRO A 74 3.86 -20.15 40.39
N VAL A 75 4.03 -20.09 39.06
CA VAL A 75 3.12 -19.33 38.19
C VAL A 75 1.75 -19.99 38.24
N THR A 76 0.70 -19.21 38.52
CA THR A 76 -0.66 -19.72 38.57
C THR A 76 -1.31 -19.60 37.20
N GLU A 77 -1.79 -20.72 36.67
CA GLU A 77 -2.65 -20.74 35.49
C GLU A 77 -4.10 -20.54 35.94
N VAL A 78 -4.73 -19.45 35.49
CA VAL A 78 -6.11 -19.12 35.83
C VAL A 78 -6.99 -19.22 34.58
N PRO A 79 -8.24 -19.71 34.71
CA PRO A 79 -9.19 -19.66 33.62
C PRO A 79 -9.50 -18.20 33.25
N GLY A 80 -9.97 -17.98 32.02
CA GLY A 80 -10.43 -16.70 31.49
C GLY A 80 -11.70 -16.16 32.17
N ARG A 81 -11.72 -16.10 33.51
CA ARG A 81 -12.84 -15.59 34.31
C ARG A 81 -12.33 -14.65 35.40
N ALA A 82 -13.05 -13.56 35.61
CA ALA A 82 -12.62 -12.49 36.51
C ALA A 82 -12.60 -12.93 37.98
N ASP A 83 -13.53 -13.81 38.39
CA ASP A 83 -13.61 -14.38 39.73
C ASP A 83 -12.36 -15.18 40.12
N ALA A 84 -11.80 -15.95 39.18
CA ALA A 84 -10.57 -16.72 39.42
C ALA A 84 -9.36 -15.80 39.69
N ILE A 85 -9.19 -14.74 38.90
CA ILE A 85 -8.13 -13.75 39.14
C ILE A 85 -8.35 -13.00 40.46
N VAL A 86 -9.59 -12.60 40.76
CA VAL A 86 -9.92 -11.93 42.03
C VAL A 86 -9.63 -12.84 43.22
N ALA A 87 -10.01 -14.12 43.14
CA ALA A 87 -9.74 -15.11 44.19
C ALA A 87 -8.24 -15.32 44.41
N LEU A 88 -7.46 -15.41 43.32
CA LEU A 88 -6.01 -15.50 43.38
C LEU A 88 -5.39 -14.27 44.04
N ILE A 89 -5.78 -13.06 43.61
CA ILE A 89 -5.24 -11.81 44.19
C ILE A 89 -5.58 -11.72 45.69
N ARG A 90 -6.81 -12.07 46.08
CA ARG A 90 -7.22 -12.10 47.49
C ARG A 90 -6.43 -13.11 48.33
N SER A 91 -5.97 -14.20 47.72
CA SER A 91 -5.14 -15.20 48.41
C SER A 91 -3.74 -14.70 48.75
N TRP A 92 -3.28 -13.61 48.11
CA TRP A 92 -1.96 -13.01 48.38
C TRP A 92 -1.94 -12.09 49.60
N GLY A 93 -3.10 -11.81 50.20
CA GLY A 93 -3.26 -10.92 51.37
C GLY A 93 -3.79 -9.54 51.02
N ASP A 94 -3.90 -8.69 52.04
CA ASP A 94 -4.50 -7.35 51.93
C ASP A 94 -3.51 -6.27 51.42
N GLU A 95 -2.21 -6.59 51.38
CA GLU A 95 -1.19 -5.65 50.91
C GLU A 95 -1.17 -5.53 49.38
N PRO A 96 -1.27 -4.31 48.82
CA PRO A 96 -1.18 -4.08 47.38
C PRO A 96 0.18 -4.52 46.82
N THR A 97 0.20 -5.60 46.03
CA THR A 97 1.42 -6.10 45.36
C THR A 97 1.42 -5.86 43.85
N ASP A 98 2.60 -5.92 43.24
CA ASP A 98 2.84 -5.85 41.79
C ASP A 98 2.68 -7.24 41.18
N PHE A 99 1.96 -7.35 40.07
CA PHE A 99 1.73 -8.63 39.40
C PHE A 99 1.64 -8.49 37.88
N VAL A 100 1.93 -9.58 37.17
CA VAL A 100 1.82 -9.67 35.72
C VAL A 100 0.80 -10.73 35.34
N VAL A 101 0.03 -10.42 34.30
CA VAL A 101 -0.88 -11.35 33.63
C VAL A 101 -0.41 -11.54 32.20
N ALA A 102 -0.04 -12.75 31.81
CA ALA A 102 0.55 -13.06 30.51
C ALA A 102 -0.23 -14.13 29.75
N VAL A 103 -0.16 -14.06 28.42
CA VAL A 103 -0.60 -15.13 27.53
C VAL A 103 0.47 -16.23 27.49
N GLU A 104 0.03 -17.49 27.38
CA GLU A 104 0.87 -18.70 27.43
C GLU A 104 2.10 -18.67 26.52
N ASP A 105 1.96 -18.16 25.29
CA ASP A 105 3.06 -18.06 24.31
C ASP A 105 3.93 -16.78 24.48
N PHE A 106 3.69 -16.00 25.54
CA PHE A 106 4.34 -14.72 25.84
C PHE A 106 4.18 -13.66 24.74
N SER A 107 3.16 -13.78 23.89
CA SER A 107 2.88 -12.80 22.83
C SER A 107 2.27 -11.50 23.37
N ALA A 108 1.64 -11.55 24.55
CA ALA A 108 1.04 -10.40 25.22
C ALA A 108 1.09 -10.53 26.75
N ALA A 109 1.15 -9.40 27.45
CA ALA A 109 1.06 -9.33 28.91
C ALA A 109 0.52 -7.96 29.39
N VAL A 110 -0.03 -7.94 30.60
CA VAL A 110 -0.40 -6.74 31.35
C VAL A 110 0.37 -6.75 32.67
N LEU A 111 1.08 -5.67 32.94
CA LEU A 111 1.76 -5.43 34.20
C LEU A 111 0.92 -4.47 35.03
N VAL A 112 0.49 -4.92 36.21
CA VAL A 112 -0.30 -4.13 37.16
C VAL A 112 0.57 -3.86 38.36
N THR A 113 0.85 -2.58 38.61
CA THR A 113 1.72 -2.20 39.72
C THR A 113 0.93 -2.00 41.02
N ALA A 114 1.66 -1.82 42.13
CA ALA A 114 1.11 -1.48 43.43
C ALA A 114 0.35 -0.15 43.40
N SER A 115 0.78 0.79 42.54
CA SER A 115 0.16 2.09 42.32
C SER A 115 -0.96 2.01 41.26
N THR A 116 -1.36 3.17 40.71
CA THR A 116 -2.34 3.24 39.61
C THR A 116 -1.75 2.92 38.24
N LEU A 117 -0.41 2.74 38.14
CA LEU A 117 0.27 2.45 36.89
C LEU A 117 -0.06 1.02 36.41
N THR A 118 -0.57 0.94 35.18
CA THR A 118 -0.72 -0.32 34.45
C THR A 118 -0.06 -0.20 33.08
N VAL A 119 0.61 -1.27 32.63
CA VAL A 119 1.24 -1.31 31.30
C VAL A 119 0.72 -2.50 30.53
N ALA A 120 0.10 -2.25 29.36
CA ALA A 120 -0.31 -3.29 28.43
C ALA A 120 0.69 -3.42 27.29
N ALA A 121 1.12 -4.64 27.00
CA ALA A 121 2.01 -4.94 25.88
C ALA A 121 1.52 -6.15 25.09
N GLY A 122 1.37 -6.03 23.78
CA GLY A 122 0.96 -7.15 22.94
C GLY A 122 0.47 -6.73 21.56
N PRO A 123 -0.28 -7.60 20.86
CA PRO A 123 -0.94 -7.23 19.62
C PRO A 123 -2.04 -6.18 19.84
N ASP A 124 -2.34 -5.42 18.80
CA ASP A 124 -3.34 -4.34 18.82
C ASP A 124 -4.71 -4.72 19.42
N ASP A 125 -5.31 -5.86 19.02
CA ASP A 125 -6.61 -6.24 19.61
C ASP A 125 -6.56 -6.56 21.11
N PHE A 126 -5.41 -6.96 21.65
CA PHE A 126 -5.24 -7.21 23.09
C PHE A 126 -5.23 -5.87 23.84
N VAL A 127 -4.36 -4.96 23.39
CA VAL A 127 -4.19 -3.63 24.01
C VAL A 127 -5.47 -2.79 23.90
N ARG A 128 -6.20 -2.88 22.77
CA ARG A 128 -7.47 -2.15 22.58
C ARG A 128 -8.55 -2.49 23.61
N GLN A 129 -8.57 -3.70 24.17
CA GLN A 129 -9.54 -4.06 25.21
C GLN A 129 -9.26 -3.35 26.54
N LEU A 130 -8.02 -2.92 26.76
CA LEU A 130 -7.58 -2.29 28.00
C LEU A 130 -7.69 -0.77 27.94
N VAL A 131 -7.26 -0.16 26.82
CA VAL A 131 -7.13 1.30 26.70
C VAL A 131 -8.09 1.94 25.69
N GLY A 132 -8.92 1.14 25.01
CA GLY A 132 -9.85 1.61 23.98
C GLY A 132 -9.28 1.60 22.56
N SER A 133 -10.05 2.12 21.60
CA SER A 133 -9.77 1.98 20.16
C SER A 133 -8.61 2.83 19.65
N ASP A 134 -8.35 4.00 20.25
CA ASP A 134 -7.26 4.91 19.89
C ASP A 134 -6.11 4.82 20.90
N MET A 135 -5.27 3.81 20.72
CA MET A 135 -4.07 3.57 21.54
C MET A 135 -3.07 4.73 21.48
N ALA A 136 -3.02 5.45 20.36
CA ALA A 136 -2.15 6.62 20.23
C ALA A 136 -2.64 7.76 21.12
N GLN A 137 -3.97 7.95 21.22
CA GLN A 137 -4.54 8.95 22.11
C GLN A 137 -4.35 8.56 23.57
N ALA A 138 -4.57 7.29 23.93
CA ALA A 138 -4.34 6.80 25.29
C ALA A 138 -2.91 7.08 25.80
N ARG A 139 -1.90 6.98 24.93
CA ARG A 139 -0.51 7.35 25.28
C ARG A 139 -0.32 8.84 25.49
N VAL A 140 -0.99 9.67 24.69
CA VAL A 140 -0.95 11.13 24.85
C VAL A 140 -1.59 11.51 26.19
N ASP A 141 -2.79 10.97 26.45
CA ASP A 141 -3.55 11.22 27.69
C ASP A 141 -2.74 10.80 28.92
N PHE A 142 -2.12 9.61 28.88
CA PHE A 142 -1.22 9.15 29.95
C PHE A 142 -0.01 10.08 30.16
N GLY A 143 0.60 10.56 29.07
CA GLY A 143 1.71 11.52 29.15
C GLY A 143 1.28 12.87 29.76
N GLU A 144 0.09 13.36 29.41
CA GLU A 144 -0.49 14.58 29.98
C GLU A 144 -0.84 14.42 31.45
N GLU A 145 -1.42 13.28 31.83
CA GLU A 145 -1.71 12.93 33.22
C GLU A 145 -0.42 12.86 34.05
N ALA A 146 0.61 12.15 33.58
CA ALA A 146 1.91 12.07 34.25
C ALA A 146 2.53 13.47 34.46
N ARG A 147 2.45 14.36 33.47
CA ARG A 147 2.93 15.75 33.59
C ARG A 147 2.12 16.56 34.61
N THR A 148 0.81 16.40 34.61
CA THR A 148 -0.11 17.21 35.42
C THR A 148 -0.07 16.77 36.88
N GLY A 149 -0.08 15.45 37.13
CA GLY A 149 0.01 14.86 38.46
C GLY A 149 1.41 14.98 39.09
N ARG A 150 2.47 15.14 38.28
CA ARG A 150 3.88 15.16 38.72
C ARG A 150 4.30 13.93 39.53
N ASP A 151 3.60 12.82 39.37
CA ASP A 151 3.96 11.54 39.97
C ASP A 151 5.28 11.05 39.34
N PRO A 152 6.35 10.81 40.14
CA PRO A 152 7.65 10.40 39.63
C PRO A 152 7.61 9.06 38.90
N ASP A 153 6.74 8.12 39.32
CA ASP A 153 6.65 6.79 38.72
C ASP A 153 5.90 6.87 37.37
N LEU A 154 4.83 7.67 37.30
CA LEU A 154 4.13 7.93 36.04
C LEU A 154 5.02 8.68 35.05
N LEU A 155 5.80 9.66 35.50
CA LEU A 155 6.75 10.39 34.66
C LEU A 155 7.86 9.48 34.12
N ARG A 156 8.42 8.60 34.96
CA ARG A 156 9.41 7.61 34.55
C ARG A 156 8.84 6.66 33.50
N ALA A 157 7.65 6.10 33.76
CA ALA A 157 6.97 5.22 32.81
C ALA A 157 6.65 5.94 31.49
N ALA A 158 6.19 7.19 31.55
CA ALA A 158 5.84 7.97 30.37
C ALA A 158 7.07 8.32 29.52
N GLN A 159 8.25 8.51 30.12
CA GLN A 159 9.52 8.63 29.40
C GLN A 159 9.97 7.29 28.81
N GLN A 160 9.98 6.24 29.63
CA GLN A 160 10.44 4.90 29.27
C GLN A 160 9.66 4.30 28.09
N TYR A 161 8.34 4.49 28.09
CA TYR A 161 7.45 4.02 27.02
C TYR A 161 7.16 5.10 25.97
N GLY A 162 7.92 6.20 25.94
CA GLY A 162 7.88 7.21 24.87
C GLY A 162 6.54 7.93 24.71
N CYS A 163 5.77 8.10 25.79
CA CYS A 163 4.57 8.93 25.85
C CYS A 163 4.91 10.42 26.00
N LEU A 164 6.11 10.71 26.53
CA LEU A 164 6.69 12.05 26.60
C LEU A 164 7.82 12.19 25.59
N GLU A 165 7.87 13.33 24.90
CA GLU A 165 9.05 13.71 24.13
C GLU A 165 10.23 13.91 25.11
N PHE A 166 11.38 13.29 24.80
CA PHE A 166 12.60 13.44 25.58
C PHE A 166 13.08 14.90 25.53
N GLY A 167 12.96 15.59 26.68
CA GLY A 167 13.64 16.87 26.94
C GLY A 167 12.77 18.10 26.76
N GLY A 168 12.60 18.85 27.85
CA GLY A 168 11.95 20.16 27.88
C GLY A 168 12.67 21.22 27.03
N ARG A 169 12.19 22.46 27.15
CA ARG A 169 12.53 23.70 26.38
C ARG A 169 14.03 23.99 26.11
N HIS A 170 14.96 23.21 26.64
CA HIS A 170 16.42 23.36 26.46
C HIS A 170 17.14 22.13 25.89
N ALA A 171 16.46 21.01 25.65
CA ALA A 171 16.99 20.04 24.71
C ALA A 171 16.90 20.69 23.33
N ARG A 172 18.03 21.13 22.76
CA ARG A 172 18.15 21.36 21.32
C ARG A 172 17.90 20.00 20.65
N GLY A 173 16.63 19.62 20.55
CA GLY A 173 16.20 18.41 19.89
C GLY A 173 16.83 18.43 18.51
N THR A 174 17.50 17.34 18.16
CA THR A 174 17.93 17.07 16.80
C THR A 174 16.75 17.42 15.90
N ARG A 175 16.83 18.58 15.23
CA ARG A 175 15.76 19.05 14.33
C ARG A 175 15.49 17.87 13.43
N GLY A 176 14.28 17.31 13.53
CA GLY A 176 13.85 16.23 12.67
C GLY A 176 14.14 16.61 11.22
N PRO A 177 14.36 15.64 10.32
CA PRO A 177 14.74 15.93 8.95
C PRO A 177 13.80 16.97 8.34
N GLY A 178 14.36 18.03 7.74
CA GLY A 178 13.59 19.14 7.19
C GLY A 178 12.70 18.74 5.99
N PRO A 179 11.86 19.65 5.47
CA PRO A 179 10.97 19.35 4.36
C PRO A 179 11.69 19.10 3.04
N ASP A 180 11.34 18.02 2.31
CA ASP A 180 11.69 17.89 0.89
C ASP A 180 10.81 18.81 0.00
N LEU A 181 11.19 18.91 -1.29
CA LEU A 181 10.51 19.76 -2.26
C LEU A 181 9.02 19.39 -2.39
N VAL A 182 8.70 18.09 -2.43
CA VAL A 182 7.33 17.60 -2.56
C VAL A 182 6.49 17.96 -1.34
N GLU A 183 7.05 17.86 -0.14
CA GLU A 183 6.40 18.25 1.10
C GLU A 183 6.14 19.77 1.16
N ARG A 184 7.09 20.59 0.69
CA ARG A 184 6.91 22.06 0.58
C ARG A 184 5.81 22.41 -0.42
N ILE A 185 5.79 21.77 -1.58
CA ILE A 185 4.74 21.96 -2.59
C ILE A 185 3.39 21.54 -2.02
N ALA A 186 3.32 20.40 -1.31
CA ALA A 186 2.09 19.92 -0.69
C ALA A 186 1.55 20.90 0.37
N ARG A 187 2.42 21.42 1.25
CA ARG A 187 2.05 22.44 2.24
C ARG A 187 1.61 23.75 1.59
N ARG A 188 2.32 24.20 0.54
CA ARG A 188 1.92 25.40 -0.21
C ARG A 188 0.55 25.21 -0.87
N ALA A 189 0.28 24.04 -1.43
CA ALA A 189 -1.02 23.73 -2.03
C ALA A 189 -2.16 23.63 -1.00
N GLU A 190 -1.87 23.23 0.24
CA GLU A 190 -2.83 23.25 1.36
C GLU A 190 -3.10 24.69 1.81
N SER A 191 -2.04 25.47 2.06
CA SER A 191 -2.14 26.90 2.38
C SER A 191 -2.88 27.71 1.30
N MET A 192 -2.67 27.40 0.01
CA MET A 192 -3.43 28.04 -1.08
C MET A 192 -4.93 27.75 -1.00
N ARG A 193 -5.33 26.56 -0.54
CA ARG A 193 -6.74 26.18 -0.42
C ARG A 193 -7.44 26.85 0.73
N GLU A 194 -6.72 27.12 1.81
CA GLU A 194 -7.25 27.82 2.99
C GLU A 194 -7.31 29.33 2.74
N ASN A 195 -6.25 29.91 2.19
CA ASN A 195 -6.09 31.37 2.12
C ASN A 195 -6.58 31.99 0.80
N TYR A 196 -6.67 31.22 -0.29
CA TYR A 196 -6.97 31.75 -1.63
C TYR A 196 -8.04 30.91 -2.38
N PRO A 197 -9.28 30.84 -1.86
CA PRO A 197 -10.34 30.01 -2.43
C PRO A 197 -10.69 30.40 -3.87
N ALA A 198 -10.65 31.70 -4.22
CA ALA A 198 -10.89 32.19 -5.58
C ALA A 198 -9.84 31.67 -6.57
N THR A 199 -8.56 31.71 -6.22
CA THR A 199 -7.46 31.18 -7.04
C THR A 199 -7.62 29.68 -7.26
N VAL A 200 -7.97 28.93 -6.21
CA VAL A 200 -8.20 27.48 -6.33
C VAL A 200 -9.42 27.18 -7.21
N SER A 201 -10.48 27.99 -7.12
CA SER A 201 -11.64 27.94 -8.00
C SER A 201 -11.24 28.14 -9.46
N GLY A 202 -10.46 29.18 -9.76
CA GLY A 202 -9.93 29.46 -11.10
C GLY A 202 -9.06 28.33 -11.65
N LEU A 203 -8.16 27.78 -10.84
CA LEU A 203 -7.33 26.62 -11.24
C LEU A 203 -8.16 25.35 -11.52
N ARG A 204 -9.29 25.17 -10.83
CA ARG A 204 -10.21 24.05 -11.12
C ARG A 204 -10.92 24.24 -12.45
N VAL A 205 -11.40 25.46 -12.72
CA VAL A 205 -12.02 25.82 -14.02
C VAL A 205 -11.02 25.59 -15.13
N LEU A 206 -9.83 26.19 -15.03
CA LEU A 206 -8.76 26.07 -16.02
C LEU A 206 -8.42 24.60 -16.29
N ARG A 207 -8.27 23.78 -15.25
CA ARG A 207 -8.01 22.36 -15.41
C ARG A 207 -9.17 21.64 -16.13
N GLY A 208 -10.41 21.97 -15.80
CA GLY A 208 -11.59 21.40 -16.44
C GLY A 208 -11.69 21.77 -17.91
N THR A 209 -11.62 23.07 -18.21
CA THR A 209 -11.69 23.59 -19.58
C THR A 209 -10.50 23.13 -20.43
N TRP A 210 -9.28 23.17 -19.89
CA TRP A 210 -8.09 22.65 -20.56
C TRP A 210 -8.22 21.14 -20.83
N GLY A 211 -8.67 20.36 -19.85
CA GLY A 211 -8.86 18.93 -20.01
C GLY A 211 -9.83 18.61 -21.17
N TRP A 212 -10.98 19.26 -21.23
CA TRP A 212 -11.92 19.07 -22.33
C TRP A 212 -11.40 19.61 -23.66
N ALA A 213 -10.70 20.74 -23.67
CA ALA A 213 -10.04 21.25 -24.88
C ALA A 213 -9.03 20.23 -25.44
N MET A 214 -8.27 19.55 -24.58
CA MET A 214 -7.35 18.50 -25.01
C MET A 214 -8.08 17.24 -25.51
N VAL A 215 -9.23 16.88 -24.93
CA VAL A 215 -10.07 15.80 -25.50
C VAL A 215 -10.55 16.17 -26.90
N VAL A 216 -11.08 17.39 -27.08
CA VAL A 216 -11.53 17.87 -28.40
C VAL A 216 -10.35 17.91 -29.38
N ALA A 217 -9.19 18.40 -28.97
CA ALA A 217 -7.99 18.42 -29.79
C ALA A 217 -7.55 17.02 -30.23
N LEU A 218 -7.63 16.02 -29.33
CA LEU A 218 -7.30 14.64 -29.64
C LEU A 218 -8.30 14.00 -30.61
N LEU A 219 -9.60 14.26 -30.41
CA LEU A 219 -10.66 13.79 -31.33
C LEU A 219 -10.51 14.42 -32.71
N LEU A 220 -10.27 15.73 -32.79
CA LEU A 220 -10.02 16.41 -34.06
C LEU A 220 -8.76 15.85 -34.74
N ALA A 221 -7.67 15.67 -34.00
CA ALA A 221 -6.46 15.07 -34.55
C ALA A 221 -6.71 13.68 -35.15
N SER A 222 -7.56 12.85 -34.53
CA SER A 222 -7.94 11.53 -35.07
C SER A 222 -8.74 11.57 -36.37
N VAL A 223 -9.39 12.70 -36.68
CA VAL A 223 -10.06 12.92 -37.97
C VAL A 223 -9.04 13.21 -39.08
N PHE A 224 -7.96 13.91 -38.76
CA PHE A 224 -6.92 14.27 -39.72
C PHE A 224 -5.81 13.22 -39.85
N VAL A 225 -5.65 12.37 -38.84
CA VAL A 225 -4.66 11.29 -38.78
C VAL A 225 -5.33 10.06 -38.18
N GLU A 226 -5.77 9.14 -39.04
CA GLU A 226 -6.51 7.94 -38.65
C GLU A 226 -5.78 7.12 -37.58
N GLN A 227 -4.45 7.03 -37.67
CA GLN A 227 -3.59 6.25 -36.77
C GLN A 227 -3.64 6.74 -35.30
N ILE A 228 -4.06 7.99 -35.05
CA ILE A 228 -4.16 8.54 -33.70
C ILE A 228 -5.24 7.82 -32.87
N SER A 229 -6.26 7.26 -33.52
CA SER A 229 -7.29 6.44 -32.85
C SER A 229 -6.68 5.27 -32.08
N ALA A 230 -5.71 4.58 -32.66
CA ALA A 230 -5.03 3.47 -32.00
C ALA A 230 -4.04 3.90 -30.94
N VAL A 231 -3.33 5.04 -31.13
CA VAL A 231 -2.50 5.62 -30.07
C VAL A 231 -3.36 5.91 -28.83
N PHE A 232 -4.57 6.41 -29.04
CA PHE A 232 -5.55 6.59 -27.96
C PHE A 232 -6.00 5.26 -27.34
N GLY A 233 -6.28 4.22 -28.15
CA GLY A 233 -6.59 2.88 -27.66
C GLY A 233 -5.49 2.28 -26.78
N ILE A 234 -4.22 2.41 -27.20
CA ILE A 234 -3.05 2.01 -26.42
C ILE A 234 -3.00 2.81 -25.11
N ALA A 235 -3.22 4.13 -25.15
CA ALA A 235 -3.22 4.99 -23.96
C ALA A 235 -4.28 4.58 -22.92
N VAL A 236 -5.51 4.30 -23.37
CA VAL A 236 -6.58 3.79 -22.50
C VAL A 236 -6.17 2.48 -21.86
N THR A 237 -5.55 1.60 -22.65
CA THR A 237 -5.15 0.26 -22.22
C THR A 237 -4.02 0.28 -21.20
N VAL A 238 -3.01 1.13 -21.35
CA VAL A 238 -1.95 1.28 -20.33
C VAL A 238 -2.49 1.89 -19.03
N VAL A 239 -3.44 2.82 -19.11
CA VAL A 239 -4.12 3.36 -17.92
C VAL A 239 -4.96 2.27 -17.23
N TRP A 240 -5.62 1.42 -18.02
CA TRP A 240 -6.37 0.28 -17.51
C TRP A 240 -5.47 -0.75 -16.83
N LEU A 241 -4.31 -1.08 -17.40
CA LEU A 241 -3.31 -1.92 -16.75
C LEU A 241 -2.89 -1.36 -15.38
N LEU A 242 -2.61 -0.06 -15.31
CA LEU A 242 -2.24 0.57 -14.04
C LEU A 242 -3.38 0.54 -13.03
N PHE A 243 -4.62 0.66 -13.48
CA PHE A 243 -5.78 0.47 -12.61
C PHE A 243 -5.84 -0.97 -12.08
N GLN A 244 -5.66 -1.98 -12.94
CA GLN A 244 -5.65 -3.40 -12.54
C GLN A 244 -4.57 -3.72 -11.51
N LEU A 245 -3.41 -3.06 -11.56
CA LEU A 245 -2.36 -3.20 -10.54
C LEU A 245 -2.67 -2.39 -9.27
N ALA A 246 -3.12 -1.13 -9.42
CA ALA A 246 -3.34 -0.21 -8.31
C ALA A 246 -4.57 -0.53 -7.47
N TRP A 247 -5.55 -1.25 -8.03
CA TRP A 247 -6.77 -1.67 -7.35
C TRP A 247 -6.51 -2.70 -6.23
N PRO A 248 -5.88 -3.87 -6.50
CA PRO A 248 -5.52 -4.85 -5.47
C PRO A 248 -4.36 -4.40 -4.58
N ALA A 249 -3.55 -3.41 -4.99
CA ALA A 249 -2.50 -2.78 -4.17
C ALA A 249 -3.07 -1.92 -3.02
N ARG A 250 -3.89 -2.51 -2.15
CA ARG A 250 -4.64 -1.80 -1.10
C ARG A 250 -3.76 -1.13 -0.07
N SER A 251 -2.51 -1.58 0.12
CA SER A 251 -1.53 -0.95 1.01
C SER A 251 -0.85 0.30 0.43
N ARG A 252 -1.11 0.67 -0.83
CA ARG A 252 -0.40 1.76 -1.52
C ARG A 252 -0.50 3.10 -0.79
N THR A 253 0.62 3.83 -0.78
CA THR A 253 0.73 5.20 -0.26
C THR A 253 0.81 6.24 -1.38
N VAL A 254 1.10 5.83 -2.61
CA VAL A 254 1.08 6.71 -3.79
C VAL A 254 -0.35 6.92 -4.33
N SER A 255 -0.64 8.11 -4.85
CA SER A 255 -1.93 8.39 -5.50
C SER A 255 -1.91 7.92 -6.96
N PHE A 256 -3.08 7.66 -7.53
CA PHE A 256 -3.18 7.31 -8.95
C PHE A 256 -2.62 8.41 -9.86
N ALA A 257 -2.84 9.70 -9.52
CA ALA A 257 -2.15 10.81 -10.17
C ALA A 257 -0.62 10.71 -10.20
N THR A 258 0.01 10.13 -9.16
CA THR A 258 1.46 9.93 -9.17
C THR A 258 1.83 8.87 -10.20
N LEU A 259 1.03 7.81 -10.33
CA LEU A 259 1.23 6.76 -11.33
C LEU A 259 1.08 7.32 -12.75
N THR A 260 0.03 8.10 -13.04
CA THR A 260 -0.13 8.69 -14.38
C THR A 260 0.95 9.72 -14.70
N THR A 261 1.44 10.47 -13.70
CA THR A 261 2.61 11.36 -13.88
C THR A 261 3.86 10.56 -14.24
N VAL A 262 4.13 9.44 -13.53
CA VAL A 262 5.29 8.59 -13.83
C VAL A 262 5.14 7.88 -15.17
N LEU A 263 3.92 7.52 -15.58
CA LEU A 263 3.62 7.06 -16.93
C LEU A 263 3.99 8.12 -17.97
N SER A 264 3.59 9.38 -17.79
CA SER A 264 4.01 10.46 -18.70
C SER A 264 5.52 10.63 -18.75
N LEU A 265 6.21 10.54 -17.60
CA LEU A 265 7.68 10.59 -17.56
C LEU A 265 8.33 9.40 -18.27
N GLY A 266 7.74 8.20 -18.15
CA GLY A 266 8.18 6.99 -18.86
C GLY A 266 8.04 7.13 -20.38
N ALA A 267 6.96 7.76 -20.85
CA ALA A 267 6.77 8.06 -22.27
C ALA A 267 7.83 9.05 -22.79
N VAL A 268 8.08 10.13 -22.04
CA VAL A 268 9.11 11.12 -22.38
C VAL A 268 10.53 10.53 -22.32
N ALA A 269 10.77 9.54 -21.46
CA ALA A 269 12.06 8.88 -21.34
C ALA A 269 12.49 8.09 -22.59
N LEU A 270 11.58 7.81 -23.54
CA LEU A 270 11.92 7.17 -24.81
C LEU A 270 13.05 7.90 -25.55
N VAL A 271 13.01 9.24 -25.59
CA VAL A 271 13.99 10.07 -26.31
C VAL A 271 15.41 9.92 -25.75
N PRO A 272 15.67 10.17 -24.46
CA PRO A 272 17.03 9.98 -23.92
C PRO A 272 17.49 8.52 -23.98
N ILE A 273 16.59 7.53 -23.94
CA ILE A 273 16.94 6.11 -24.11
C ILE A 273 17.42 5.84 -25.54
N ALA A 274 16.71 6.35 -26.54
CA ALA A 274 17.10 6.23 -27.94
C ALA A 274 18.45 6.91 -28.22
N LEU A 275 18.71 8.08 -27.62
CA LEU A 275 20.01 8.75 -27.72
C LEU A 275 21.14 7.92 -27.07
N ALA A 276 20.86 7.30 -25.93
CA ALA A 276 21.80 6.37 -25.30
C ALA A 276 22.09 5.15 -26.20
N GLN A 277 21.07 4.58 -26.85
CA GLN A 277 21.25 3.49 -27.82
C GLN A 277 22.16 3.90 -28.98
N GLN A 278 21.92 5.08 -29.57
CA GLN A 278 22.76 5.61 -30.65
C GLN A 278 24.22 5.83 -30.21
N THR A 279 24.40 6.35 -28.99
CA THR A 279 25.74 6.57 -28.42
C THR A 279 26.46 5.23 -28.21
N VAL A 280 25.78 4.24 -27.61
CA VAL A 280 26.36 2.91 -27.40
C VAL A 280 26.69 2.23 -28.73
N ALA A 281 25.80 2.30 -29.72
CA ALA A 281 26.06 1.76 -31.05
C ALA A 281 27.26 2.43 -31.73
N ALA A 282 27.34 3.76 -31.69
CA ALA A 282 28.48 4.51 -32.23
C ALA A 282 29.81 4.12 -31.54
N THR A 283 29.80 3.92 -30.23
CA THR A 283 31.01 3.53 -29.48
C THR A 283 31.44 2.08 -29.68
N THR A 284 30.49 1.19 -29.97
CA THR A 284 30.76 -0.26 -30.11
C THR A 284 30.94 -0.69 -31.57
N GLY A 285 30.56 0.15 -32.53
CA GLY A 285 30.53 -0.18 -33.95
C GLY A 285 29.42 -1.17 -34.34
N ILE A 286 28.54 -1.54 -33.41
CA ILE A 286 27.44 -2.47 -33.67
C ILE A 286 26.31 -1.69 -34.34
N ALA A 287 25.93 -2.13 -35.54
CA ALA A 287 24.81 -1.58 -36.28
C ALA A 287 23.50 -1.82 -35.51
N LEU A 288 22.70 -0.75 -35.36
CA LEU A 288 21.45 -0.80 -34.61
C LEU A 288 20.44 -1.76 -35.28
N ASP A 289 20.34 -1.71 -36.60
CA ASP A 289 19.46 -2.53 -37.45
C ASP A 289 19.90 -4.01 -37.56
N GLY A 290 21.08 -4.37 -37.04
CA GLY A 290 21.53 -5.74 -36.93
C GLY A 290 20.98 -6.44 -35.67
N TRP A 291 20.85 -7.77 -35.71
CA TRP A 291 20.33 -8.58 -34.60
C TRP A 291 21.01 -8.33 -33.24
N ALA A 292 22.32 -8.03 -33.27
CA ALA A 292 23.11 -7.69 -32.10
C ALA A 292 22.70 -6.32 -31.51
N GLY A 293 22.37 -5.34 -32.36
CA GLY A 293 21.79 -4.06 -31.95
C GLY A 293 20.42 -4.26 -31.30
N HIS A 294 19.53 -5.06 -31.93
CA HIS A 294 18.19 -5.39 -31.43
C HIS A 294 18.19 -6.09 -30.05
N THR A 295 19.24 -6.85 -29.74
CA THR A 295 19.27 -7.70 -28.53
C THR A 295 20.21 -7.16 -27.47
N TYR A 296 21.46 -6.86 -27.81
CA TYR A 296 22.51 -6.54 -26.84
C TYR A 296 22.70 -5.05 -26.59
N ILE A 297 22.22 -4.18 -27.47
CA ILE A 297 22.20 -2.73 -27.22
C ILE A 297 20.82 -2.29 -26.72
N ALA A 298 19.77 -2.64 -27.48
CA ALA A 298 18.42 -2.15 -27.18
C ALA A 298 17.92 -2.63 -25.82
N VAL A 299 17.97 -3.93 -25.52
CA VAL A 299 17.37 -4.45 -24.28
C VAL A 299 18.04 -3.89 -23.02
N PRO A 300 19.38 -3.94 -22.85
CA PRO A 300 19.99 -3.40 -21.63
C PRO A 300 19.75 -1.91 -21.44
N THR A 301 19.86 -1.12 -22.51
CA THR A 301 19.65 0.33 -22.45
C THR A 301 18.20 0.67 -22.08
N GLU A 302 17.23 -0.06 -22.62
CA GLU A 302 15.82 0.15 -22.30
C GLU A 302 15.45 -0.32 -20.89
N GLU A 303 15.88 -1.50 -20.46
CA GLU A 303 15.56 -1.99 -19.12
C GLU A 303 16.16 -1.08 -18.03
N VAL A 304 17.38 -0.55 -18.23
CA VAL A 304 17.95 0.48 -17.34
C VAL A 304 17.22 1.81 -17.48
N GLY A 305 16.97 2.25 -18.72
CA GLY A 305 16.31 3.51 -19.04
C GLY A 305 14.91 3.64 -18.45
N LYS A 306 14.12 2.56 -18.48
CA LYS A 306 12.77 2.49 -17.89
C LYS A 306 12.75 2.75 -16.39
N LEU A 307 13.88 2.61 -15.67
CA LEU A 307 13.97 2.91 -14.25
C LEU A 307 14.31 4.38 -13.95
N VAL A 308 14.74 5.16 -14.95
CA VAL A 308 15.14 6.58 -14.78
C VAL A 308 14.03 7.44 -14.18
N PRO A 309 12.75 7.37 -14.64
CA PRO A 309 11.67 8.15 -14.02
C PRO A 309 11.48 7.89 -12.53
N VAL A 310 11.72 6.66 -12.07
CA VAL A 310 11.65 6.29 -10.65
C VAL A 310 12.82 6.91 -9.87
N VAL A 311 14.03 6.90 -10.44
CA VAL A 311 15.22 7.54 -9.85
C VAL A 311 15.04 9.05 -9.76
N VAL A 312 14.50 9.69 -10.79
CA VAL A 312 14.15 11.13 -10.79
C VAL A 312 13.16 11.43 -9.66
N CYS A 313 12.11 10.63 -9.52
CA CYS A 313 11.17 10.78 -8.41
C CYS A 313 11.86 10.63 -7.04
N TRP A 314 12.80 9.69 -6.91
CA TRP A 314 13.57 9.51 -5.67
C TRP A 314 14.40 10.74 -5.32
N LEU A 315 15.06 11.36 -6.31
CA LEU A 315 15.87 12.57 -6.10
C LEU A 315 15.05 13.74 -5.53
N PHE A 316 13.85 13.96 -6.05
CA PHE A 316 12.98 15.07 -5.63
C PHE A 316 12.11 14.77 -4.40
N ALA A 317 11.87 13.49 -4.09
CA ALA A 317 10.95 13.04 -3.04
C ALA A 317 11.62 12.08 -2.03
N ARG A 318 12.90 12.30 -1.69
CA ARG A 318 13.71 11.40 -0.86
C ARG A 318 13.03 11.01 0.45
N HIS A 319 12.37 11.94 1.15
CA HIS A 319 11.70 11.63 2.42
C HIS A 319 10.42 10.82 2.19
N ARG A 320 9.70 11.10 1.10
CA ARG A 320 8.56 10.27 0.68
C ARG A 320 8.97 8.84 0.36
N PHE A 321 10.09 8.63 -0.34
CA PHE A 321 10.62 7.29 -0.64
C PHE A 321 10.94 6.46 0.60
N LYS A 322 11.34 7.09 1.70
CA LYS A 322 11.57 6.43 3.00
C LYS A 322 10.28 5.94 3.66
N ARG A 323 9.11 6.42 3.22
CA ARG A 323 7.79 6.07 3.75
C ARG A 323 6.93 5.27 2.76
N LEU A 324 7.46 4.98 1.57
CA LEU A 324 6.75 4.15 0.60
C LEU A 324 6.53 2.75 1.14
N ALA A 325 5.37 2.22 0.80
CA ALA A 325 5.02 0.81 0.91
C ALA A 325 5.78 0.00 -0.16
N SER A 326 5.90 -1.31 0.05
CA SER A 326 6.53 -2.23 -0.89
C SER A 326 5.82 -2.18 -2.25
N VAL A 327 4.49 -2.19 -2.25
CA VAL A 327 3.68 -2.10 -3.48
C VAL A 327 3.89 -0.80 -4.25
N ASP A 328 4.32 0.28 -3.60
CA ASP A 328 4.52 1.55 -4.30
C ASP A 328 5.69 1.47 -5.28
N TYR A 329 6.75 0.71 -4.96
CA TYR A 329 7.88 0.50 -5.87
C TYR A 329 7.45 -0.27 -7.13
N LEU A 330 6.63 -1.32 -6.96
CA LEU A 330 6.01 -2.06 -8.06
C LEU A 330 5.20 -1.12 -8.95
N LEU A 331 4.28 -0.34 -8.36
CA LEU A 331 3.38 0.52 -9.13
C LEU A 331 4.11 1.64 -9.85
N LEU A 332 5.13 2.25 -9.24
CA LEU A 332 5.93 3.30 -9.88
C LEU A 332 6.76 2.75 -11.03
N ALA A 333 7.37 1.57 -10.87
CA ALA A 333 8.14 0.92 -11.92
C ALA A 333 7.23 0.45 -13.08
N ALA A 334 6.08 -0.15 -12.77
CA ALA A 334 5.09 -0.54 -13.77
C ALA A 334 4.53 0.67 -14.53
N ALA A 335 4.28 1.80 -13.85
CA ALA A 335 3.87 3.05 -14.50
C ALA A 335 4.95 3.57 -15.46
N SER A 336 6.21 3.51 -15.06
CA SER A 336 7.33 3.92 -15.92
C SER A 336 7.43 3.05 -17.18
N GLY A 337 7.40 1.72 -17.02
CA GLY A 337 7.39 0.77 -18.13
C GLY A 337 6.15 0.90 -19.03
N ALA A 338 4.97 1.18 -18.45
CA ALA A 338 3.75 1.46 -19.19
C ALA A 338 3.85 2.74 -20.03
N GLY A 339 4.53 3.77 -19.49
CA GLY A 339 4.85 5.00 -20.22
C GLY A 339 5.75 4.74 -21.42
N PHE A 340 6.84 4.00 -21.21
CA PHE A 340 7.74 3.59 -22.29
C PHE A 340 6.98 2.80 -23.37
N HIS A 341 6.14 1.83 -22.97
CA HIS A 341 5.30 1.06 -23.88
C HIS A 341 4.35 1.94 -24.68
N LEU A 342 3.69 2.92 -24.04
CA LEU A 342 2.82 3.87 -24.72
C LEU A 342 3.58 4.64 -25.80
N ALA A 343 4.79 5.11 -25.50
CA ALA A 343 5.58 5.85 -26.46
C ALA A 343 6.04 4.95 -27.61
N GLU A 344 6.67 3.81 -27.34
CA GLU A 344 7.16 2.89 -28.36
C GLU A 344 6.03 2.38 -29.27
N ARG A 345 4.95 1.85 -28.68
CA ARG A 345 3.83 1.30 -29.45
C ARG A 345 2.97 2.37 -30.09
N GLY A 346 2.83 3.53 -29.44
CA GLY A 346 2.13 4.68 -30.01
C GLY A 346 2.85 5.21 -31.25
N LEU A 347 4.16 5.40 -31.18
CA LEU A 347 4.97 5.79 -32.34
C LEU A 347 4.88 4.75 -33.46
N ARG A 348 4.97 3.46 -33.13
CA ARG A 348 4.81 2.39 -34.12
C ARG A 348 3.43 2.40 -34.78
N ALA A 349 2.37 2.65 -34.01
CA ALA A 349 1.00 2.71 -34.54
C ALA A 349 0.82 3.83 -35.57
N LEU A 350 1.64 4.90 -35.53
CA LEU A 350 1.63 5.94 -36.55
C LEU A 350 2.17 5.49 -37.90
N VAL A 351 3.09 4.52 -37.91
CA VAL A 351 3.81 4.06 -39.11
C VAL A 351 3.15 2.84 -39.76
N VAL A 352 2.35 2.08 -39.01
CA VAL A 352 1.76 0.80 -39.44
C VAL A 352 0.36 0.97 -40.07
N GLU A 353 0.04 0.17 -41.08
CA GLU A 353 -1.24 0.24 -41.81
C GLU A 353 -2.47 -0.21 -40.97
N PRO A 354 -3.67 0.36 -41.22
CA PRO A 354 -4.90 0.13 -40.44
C PRO A 354 -5.35 -1.34 -40.21
N PRO A 355 -5.17 -2.30 -41.14
CA PRO A 355 -5.57 -3.70 -40.91
C PRO A 355 -4.77 -4.38 -39.78
N VAL A 356 -3.52 -3.97 -39.58
CA VAL A 356 -2.66 -4.47 -38.50
C VAL A 356 -3.06 -3.85 -37.15
N LEU A 357 -3.66 -2.66 -37.19
CA LEU A 357 -4.17 -1.92 -36.05
C LEU A 357 -5.33 -2.66 -35.34
N ALA A 358 -6.26 -3.20 -36.12
CA ALA A 358 -7.39 -4.00 -35.62
C ALA A 358 -6.94 -5.27 -34.86
N VAL A 359 -5.79 -5.84 -35.22
CA VAL A 359 -5.18 -6.99 -34.53
C VAL A 359 -4.56 -6.60 -33.20
N ILE A 360 -3.95 -5.41 -33.13
CA ILE A 360 -3.41 -4.83 -31.89
C ILE A 360 -4.57 -4.53 -30.92
N GLU A 361 -5.66 -3.95 -31.42
CA GLU A 361 -6.88 -3.66 -30.63
C GLU A 361 -7.53 -4.93 -30.04
N ALA A 362 -7.51 -6.06 -30.77
CA ALA A 362 -8.02 -7.34 -30.27
C ALA A 362 -7.26 -7.87 -29.04
N GLN A 363 -6.00 -7.46 -28.83
CA GLN A 363 -5.18 -7.81 -27.66
C GLN A 363 -5.40 -6.87 -26.46
N HIS A 364 -6.27 -5.86 -26.62
CA HIS A 364 -6.47 -4.75 -25.67
C HIS A 364 -7.89 -4.70 -25.07
N GLY A 365 -8.59 -5.83 -25.07
CA GLY A 365 -9.94 -5.95 -24.49
C GLY A 365 -10.03 -5.55 -23.00
N LEU A 366 -11.21 -5.08 -22.59
CA LEU A 366 -11.49 -4.64 -21.22
C LEU A 366 -11.24 -5.76 -20.17
N PHE A 367 -11.45 -7.01 -20.55
CA PHE A 367 -11.27 -8.18 -19.66
C PHE A 367 -9.87 -8.80 -19.76
N THR A 368 -8.97 -8.24 -20.57
CA THR A 368 -7.59 -8.71 -20.67
C THR A 368 -6.85 -8.37 -19.38
N LEU A 369 -6.33 -9.39 -18.70
CA LEU A 369 -5.50 -9.23 -17.50
C LEU A 369 -4.09 -8.77 -17.88
N LEU A 370 -3.70 -7.60 -17.36
CA LEU A 370 -2.44 -6.91 -17.62
C LEU A 370 -2.15 -6.80 -19.13
N PRO A 371 -2.93 -5.99 -19.87
CA PRO A 371 -2.82 -5.90 -21.33
C PRO A 371 -1.48 -5.29 -21.80
N GLY A 372 -1.10 -5.54 -23.05
CA GLY A 372 0.20 -5.12 -23.60
C GLY A 372 1.25 -6.24 -23.69
N TRP A 373 0.83 -7.47 -23.40
CA TRP A 373 1.59 -8.69 -23.67
C TRP A 373 1.36 -9.15 -25.12
N TYR A 374 2.31 -9.92 -25.65
CA TYR A 374 2.26 -10.50 -27.00
C TYR A 374 2.81 -11.92 -26.97
N HIS A 375 2.27 -12.79 -27.82
CA HIS A 375 2.76 -14.15 -28.02
C HIS A 375 3.17 -14.32 -29.49
N ALA A 376 4.45 -14.58 -29.73
CA ALA A 376 4.92 -14.89 -31.07
C ALA A 376 4.34 -16.24 -31.53
N PRO A 377 3.86 -16.38 -32.78
CA PRO A 377 3.43 -17.67 -33.31
C PRO A 377 4.55 -18.71 -33.15
N GLU A 378 4.27 -19.80 -32.43
CA GLU A 378 5.23 -20.87 -32.11
C GLU A 378 6.51 -20.40 -31.38
N GLY A 379 6.47 -19.20 -30.76
CA GLY A 379 7.63 -18.53 -30.18
C GLY A 379 7.44 -18.04 -28.74
N PRO A 380 8.34 -17.17 -28.22
CA PRO A 380 8.31 -16.72 -26.84
C PRO A 380 7.11 -15.79 -26.52
N TYR A 381 6.70 -15.79 -25.26
CA TYR A 381 5.79 -14.78 -24.70
C TYR A 381 6.57 -13.55 -24.26
N PHE A 382 6.04 -12.38 -24.58
CA PHE A 382 6.48 -11.12 -24.01
C PHE A 382 5.37 -10.51 -23.17
N SER A 383 5.62 -10.29 -21.90
CA SER A 383 4.64 -9.82 -20.92
C SER A 383 4.35 -8.32 -21.02
N GLY A 384 5.13 -7.59 -21.81
CA GLY A 384 5.04 -6.14 -21.94
C GLY A 384 5.90 -5.38 -20.94
N HIS A 385 6.36 -4.19 -21.33
CA HIS A 385 7.29 -3.39 -20.52
C HIS A 385 6.75 -3.01 -19.14
N ALA A 386 5.44 -2.77 -19.02
CA ALA A 386 4.83 -2.46 -17.71
C ALA A 386 4.98 -3.63 -16.72
N VAL A 387 4.86 -4.87 -17.20
CA VAL A 387 4.97 -6.07 -16.37
C VAL A 387 6.41 -6.36 -16.00
N THR A 388 7.33 -6.34 -16.98
CA THR A 388 8.76 -6.64 -16.74
C THR A 388 9.41 -5.59 -15.85
N THR A 389 9.16 -4.30 -16.09
CA THR A 389 9.66 -3.23 -15.21
C THR A 389 8.96 -3.26 -13.84
N GLY A 390 7.66 -3.57 -13.81
CA GLY A 390 6.89 -3.79 -12.58
C GLY A 390 7.46 -4.92 -11.71
N LEU A 391 7.94 -6.01 -12.33
CA LEU A 391 8.58 -7.15 -11.64
C LEU A 391 9.85 -6.72 -10.91
N ILE A 392 10.70 -5.94 -11.57
CA ILE A 392 11.90 -5.35 -10.97
C ILE A 392 11.51 -4.45 -9.79
N GLY A 393 10.51 -3.58 -9.97
CA GLY A 393 10.01 -2.72 -8.91
C GLY A 393 9.43 -3.49 -7.72
N ALA A 394 8.74 -4.60 -7.96
CA ALA A 394 8.19 -5.47 -6.93
C ALA A 394 9.28 -6.12 -6.09
N ALA A 395 10.28 -6.71 -6.75
CA ALA A 395 11.44 -7.30 -6.09
C ALA A 395 12.22 -6.26 -5.28
N PHE A 396 12.43 -5.07 -5.83
CA PHE A 396 13.10 -3.96 -5.15
C PHE A 396 12.29 -3.44 -3.95
N GLY A 397 10.96 -3.36 -4.06
CA GLY A 397 10.07 -3.01 -2.96
C GLY A 397 10.16 -3.99 -1.80
N LEU A 398 10.07 -5.29 -2.10
CA LEU A 398 10.19 -6.36 -1.09
C LEU A 398 11.55 -6.34 -0.40
N ALA A 399 12.64 -6.15 -1.15
CA ALA A 399 13.98 -6.01 -0.59
C ALA A 399 14.07 -4.77 0.30
N THR A 400 13.72 -3.60 -0.22
CA THR A 400 13.88 -2.31 0.46
C THR A 400 13.05 -2.20 1.74
N VAL A 401 11.86 -2.78 1.75
CA VAL A 401 10.92 -2.71 2.87
C VAL A 401 11.06 -3.90 3.82
N GLY A 402 11.37 -5.08 3.30
CA GLY A 402 11.40 -6.34 4.06
C GLY A 402 12.76 -6.74 4.63
N TYR A 403 13.90 -6.24 4.11
CA TYR A 403 15.23 -6.79 4.46
C TYR A 403 15.55 -6.78 5.95
N ARG A 404 15.10 -5.76 6.68
CA ARG A 404 15.33 -5.66 8.14
C ARG A 404 14.58 -6.71 8.94
N ARG A 405 13.46 -7.21 8.40
CA ARG A 405 12.58 -8.17 9.08
C ARG A 405 12.86 -9.61 8.65
N TYR A 406 13.17 -9.82 7.38
CA TYR A 406 13.28 -11.16 6.78
C TYR A 406 14.71 -11.53 6.37
N GLY A 407 15.66 -10.58 6.44
CA GLY A 407 17.07 -10.80 6.15
C GLY A 407 17.54 -10.14 4.87
N ALA A 408 18.86 -9.96 4.76
CA ALA A 408 19.52 -9.32 3.63
C ALA A 408 19.41 -10.11 2.31
N TRP A 409 19.10 -11.42 2.37
CA TRP A 409 18.94 -12.27 1.18
C TRP A 409 17.87 -11.76 0.20
N LEU A 410 16.89 -10.98 0.67
CA LEU A 410 15.90 -10.35 -0.20
C LEU A 410 16.53 -9.43 -1.26
N TRP A 411 17.76 -8.94 -1.04
CA TRP A 411 18.50 -8.17 -2.05
C TRP A 411 18.99 -9.00 -3.24
N ALA A 412 18.84 -10.33 -3.21
CA ALA A 412 19.00 -11.18 -4.39
C ALA A 412 17.79 -11.09 -5.35
N LEU A 413 16.61 -10.67 -4.87
CA LEU A 413 15.41 -10.61 -5.71
C LEU A 413 15.51 -9.59 -6.85
N PRO A 414 15.98 -8.33 -6.64
CA PRO A 414 16.06 -7.35 -7.73
C PRO A 414 16.95 -7.78 -8.91
N PRO A 415 18.20 -8.28 -8.72
CA PRO A 415 19.00 -8.74 -9.85
C PRO A 415 18.40 -9.96 -10.54
N LEU A 416 17.76 -10.88 -9.81
CA LEU A 416 17.04 -12.01 -10.41
C LEU A 416 15.85 -11.55 -11.27
N ALA A 417 15.05 -10.60 -10.77
CA ALA A 417 13.94 -10.02 -11.52
C ALA A 417 14.42 -9.26 -12.77
N ALA A 418 15.55 -8.54 -12.66
CA ALA A 418 16.17 -7.87 -13.81
C ALA A 418 16.70 -8.86 -14.85
N ALA A 419 17.30 -9.98 -14.41
CA ALA A 419 17.73 -11.05 -15.30
C ALA A 419 16.54 -11.70 -16.03
N VAL A 420 15.43 -11.97 -15.33
CA VAL A 420 14.20 -12.47 -15.94
C VAL A 420 13.65 -11.49 -16.97
N ALA A 421 13.53 -10.21 -16.64
CA ALA A 421 13.06 -9.17 -17.54
C ALA A 421 13.95 -9.05 -18.80
N ALA A 422 15.28 -9.06 -18.61
CA ALA A 422 16.24 -8.98 -19.70
C ALA A 422 16.19 -10.22 -20.60
N VAL A 423 16.17 -11.44 -20.04
CA VAL A 423 16.11 -12.68 -20.82
C VAL A 423 14.81 -12.76 -21.62
N GLU A 424 13.68 -12.46 -21.02
CA GLU A 424 12.38 -12.45 -21.71
C GLU A 424 12.39 -11.46 -22.88
N HIS A 425 12.86 -10.24 -22.64
CA HIS A 425 12.90 -9.20 -23.66
C HIS A 425 13.94 -9.50 -24.76
N MET A 426 15.12 -10.02 -24.41
CA MET A 426 16.13 -10.46 -25.39
C MET A 426 15.62 -11.61 -26.26
N THR A 427 15.00 -12.62 -25.65
CA THR A 427 14.45 -13.78 -26.37
C THR A 427 13.34 -13.34 -27.32
N PHE A 428 12.48 -12.42 -26.87
CA PHE A 428 11.45 -11.84 -27.71
C PHE A 428 12.03 -11.05 -28.89
N ASN A 429 12.99 -10.15 -28.65
CA ASN A 429 13.61 -9.35 -29.70
C ASN A 429 14.37 -10.22 -30.71
N ALA A 430 15.07 -11.25 -30.24
CA ALA A 430 15.78 -12.21 -31.09
C ALA A 430 14.80 -12.97 -32.00
N ALA A 431 13.69 -13.48 -31.45
CA ALA A 431 12.66 -14.18 -32.23
C ALA A 431 12.05 -13.28 -33.32
N GLN A 432 11.86 -11.98 -33.02
CA GLN A 432 11.31 -11.02 -33.99
C GLN A 432 12.22 -10.72 -35.18
N VAL A 433 13.52 -11.01 -35.07
CA VAL A 433 14.50 -10.89 -36.17
C VAL A 433 14.98 -12.25 -36.68
N GLY A 434 14.28 -13.34 -36.31
CA GLY A 434 14.58 -14.70 -36.79
C GLY A 434 15.87 -15.30 -36.22
N VAL A 435 16.28 -14.87 -35.02
CA VAL A 435 17.47 -15.40 -34.34
C VAL A 435 17.07 -16.38 -33.25
N GLU A 436 17.63 -17.59 -33.35
CA GLU A 436 17.43 -18.64 -32.35
C GLU A 436 18.18 -18.33 -31.03
N PRO A 437 17.55 -18.54 -29.87
CA PRO A 437 18.21 -18.38 -28.58
C PRO A 437 19.33 -19.40 -28.38
N THR A 438 20.41 -18.98 -27.73
CA THR A 438 21.47 -19.90 -27.31
C THR A 438 20.96 -20.91 -26.28
N ALA A 439 21.60 -22.08 -26.15
CA ALA A 439 21.20 -23.09 -25.17
C ALA A 439 21.05 -22.56 -23.73
N VAL A 440 21.92 -21.62 -23.34
CA VAL A 440 21.85 -20.92 -22.05
C VAL A 440 20.60 -20.04 -21.96
N THR A 441 20.33 -19.25 -23.00
CA THR A 441 19.15 -18.37 -23.05
C THR A 441 17.87 -19.18 -23.03
N SER A 442 17.81 -20.29 -23.77
CA SER A 442 16.66 -21.21 -23.79
C SER A 442 16.44 -21.89 -22.43
N ALA A 443 17.51 -22.31 -21.75
CA ALA A 443 17.41 -22.86 -20.40
C ALA A 443 16.90 -21.79 -19.41
N MET A 444 17.38 -20.55 -19.52
CA MET A 444 16.92 -19.43 -18.68
C MET A 444 15.46 -19.05 -18.97
N SER A 445 15.05 -19.00 -20.23
CA SER A 445 13.67 -18.70 -20.62
C SER A 445 12.70 -19.80 -20.17
N ALA A 446 13.12 -21.06 -20.18
CA ALA A 446 12.32 -22.19 -19.72
C ALA A 446 11.86 -22.07 -18.25
N PHE A 447 12.65 -21.45 -17.36
CA PHE A 447 12.25 -21.21 -15.96
C PHE A 447 11.00 -20.34 -15.82
N THR A 448 10.70 -19.52 -16.83
CA THR A 448 9.49 -18.67 -16.87
C THR A 448 8.43 -19.21 -17.83
N ALA A 449 8.58 -20.46 -18.28
CA ALA A 449 7.81 -21.04 -19.38
C ALA A 449 7.81 -20.13 -20.62
N ASN A 450 9.01 -19.71 -21.03
CA ASN A 450 9.25 -18.79 -22.15
C ASN A 450 8.47 -17.47 -22.01
N GLY A 451 8.44 -16.89 -20.79
CA GLY A 451 7.76 -15.65 -20.46
C GLY A 451 6.29 -15.81 -20.01
N ALA A 452 5.66 -16.97 -20.20
CA ALA A 452 4.25 -17.16 -19.86
C ALA A 452 3.94 -17.00 -18.36
N LEU A 453 4.91 -17.29 -17.48
CA LEU A 453 4.76 -17.17 -16.03
C LEU A 453 5.01 -15.77 -15.48
N THR A 454 5.66 -14.87 -16.21
CA THR A 454 6.14 -13.58 -15.68
C THR A 454 5.01 -12.71 -15.14
N ARG A 455 3.85 -12.65 -15.82
CA ARG A 455 2.66 -11.94 -15.32
C ARG A 455 2.15 -12.51 -14.00
N TRP A 456 2.14 -13.83 -13.85
CA TRP A 456 1.71 -14.50 -12.63
C TRP A 456 2.69 -14.30 -11.48
N ILE A 457 3.99 -14.31 -11.77
CA ILE A 457 5.04 -13.98 -10.79
C ILE A 457 4.85 -12.53 -10.30
N LEU A 458 4.58 -11.56 -11.19
CA LEU A 458 4.30 -10.18 -10.78
C LEU A 458 3.10 -10.10 -9.83
N LEU A 459 1.99 -10.80 -10.13
CA LEU A 459 0.80 -10.84 -9.28
C LEU A 459 1.08 -11.49 -7.93
N LEU A 460 1.89 -12.55 -7.89
CA LEU A 460 2.35 -13.15 -6.65
C LEU A 460 3.17 -12.15 -5.81
N LEU A 461 4.14 -11.46 -6.42
CA LEU A 461 4.94 -10.45 -5.72
C LEU A 461 4.09 -9.28 -5.24
N LEU A 462 3.04 -8.90 -5.98
CA LEU A 462 2.07 -7.90 -5.54
C LEU A 462 1.33 -8.35 -4.26
N VAL A 463 0.84 -9.59 -4.22
CA VAL A 463 0.19 -10.15 -3.02
C VAL A 463 1.16 -10.19 -1.84
N LEU A 464 2.39 -10.66 -2.05
CA LEU A 464 3.42 -10.69 -1.02
C LEU A 464 3.77 -9.29 -0.51
N ALA A 465 3.83 -8.29 -1.39
CA ALA A 465 4.08 -6.90 -1.03
C ALA A 465 2.92 -6.32 -0.21
N VAL A 466 1.67 -6.59 -0.57
CA VAL A 466 0.49 -6.18 0.23
C VAL A 466 0.55 -6.80 1.63
N ILE A 467 0.81 -8.11 1.73
CA ILE A 467 0.94 -8.80 3.03
C ILE A 467 2.06 -8.18 3.85
N LEU A 468 3.24 -7.95 3.25
CA LEU A 468 4.38 -7.32 3.91
C LEU A 468 4.01 -5.95 4.49
N ASP A 469 3.33 -5.11 3.72
CA ASP A 469 2.97 -3.75 4.12
C ASP A 469 2.02 -3.74 5.31
N TYR A 470 0.95 -4.54 5.29
CA TYR A 470 0.02 -4.64 6.42
C TYR A 470 0.69 -5.19 7.68
N ARG A 471 1.59 -6.17 7.53
CA ARG A 471 2.36 -6.72 8.66
C ARG A 471 3.30 -5.69 9.28
N LEU A 472 3.88 -4.81 8.47
CA LEU A 472 4.76 -3.75 8.95
C LEU A 472 3.99 -2.57 9.56
N ALA A 473 2.83 -2.23 9.02
CA ALA A 473 1.98 -1.16 9.52
C ALA A 473 1.32 -1.50 10.86
N ARG A 474 0.98 -2.78 11.10
CA ARG A 474 0.19 -3.19 12.28
C ARG A 474 0.80 -2.82 13.64
N PRO A 475 2.10 -3.01 13.90
CA PRO A 475 2.73 -2.55 15.15
C PRO A 475 2.69 -1.04 15.41
N THR A 476 2.27 -0.21 14.44
CA THR A 476 2.25 1.26 14.56
C THR A 476 0.87 1.81 14.95
N ALA A 477 0.00 0.95 15.48
CA ALA A 477 -1.34 1.31 15.89
C ALA A 477 -1.37 2.25 17.12
N ASP A 478 -0.26 2.34 17.85
CA ASP A 478 0.02 3.33 18.91
C ASP A 478 0.49 4.70 18.40
N VAL A 479 0.64 4.86 17.08
CA VAL A 479 1.02 6.14 16.44
C VAL A 479 -0.05 6.60 15.45
N THR A 480 -0.79 5.67 14.87
CA THR A 480 -1.75 5.94 13.81
C THR A 480 -3.18 6.00 14.33
N PRO A 481 -4.01 6.96 13.90
CA PRO A 481 -5.43 6.97 14.26
C PRO A 481 -6.13 5.67 13.82
N PRO A 482 -7.17 5.23 14.55
CA PRO A 482 -7.92 4.04 14.17
C PRO A 482 -8.65 4.22 12.84
N LEU A 483 -9.10 3.12 12.25
CA LEU A 483 -10.10 3.19 11.17
C LEU A 483 -11.49 3.34 11.82
N PRO A 484 -12.39 4.15 11.27
CA PRO A 484 -13.76 4.26 11.78
C PRO A 484 -14.49 2.90 11.76
N GLY A 485 -15.23 2.61 12.83
CA GLY A 485 -16.01 1.39 13.00
C GLY A 485 -15.18 0.15 13.38
N HIS A 486 -15.84 -1.01 13.41
CA HIS A 486 -15.22 -2.27 13.83
C HIS A 486 -14.62 -3.04 12.65
N PRO A 487 -13.45 -3.67 12.84
CA PRO A 487 -12.85 -4.50 11.82
C PRO A 487 -13.68 -5.78 11.60
N PRO A 488 -13.93 -6.19 10.34
CA PRO A 488 -14.67 -7.40 10.03
C PRO A 488 -13.88 -8.66 10.42
N LEU A 489 -14.54 -9.81 10.42
CA LEU A 489 -13.94 -11.11 10.73
C LEU A 489 -13.41 -11.24 12.16
N GLY A 490 -14.01 -10.54 13.14
CA GLY A 490 -13.58 -10.57 14.55
C GLY A 490 -13.42 -12.00 15.10
N SER A 491 -14.42 -12.86 14.91
CA SER A 491 -14.37 -14.26 15.37
C SER A 491 -13.25 -15.08 14.72
N LEU A 492 -13.04 -14.92 13.41
CA LEU A 492 -11.98 -15.63 12.69
C LEU A 492 -10.59 -15.15 13.12
N ARG A 493 -10.44 -13.85 13.42
CA ARG A 493 -9.19 -13.30 13.97
C ARG A 493 -8.89 -13.85 15.36
N ARG A 494 -9.90 -13.89 16.24
CA ARG A 494 -9.77 -14.51 17.58
C ARG A 494 -9.35 -15.96 17.45
N TRP A 495 -10.04 -16.75 16.61
CA TRP A 495 -9.69 -18.14 16.34
C TRP A 495 -8.24 -18.30 15.84
N ALA A 496 -7.83 -17.49 14.85
CA ALA A 496 -6.50 -17.59 14.27
C ALA A 496 -5.39 -17.24 15.27
N ARG A 497 -5.65 -16.27 16.18
CA ARG A 497 -4.73 -15.94 17.27
C ARG A 497 -4.65 -17.04 18.30
N GLY A 498 -5.79 -17.58 18.75
CA GLY A 498 -5.82 -18.71 19.67
C GLY A 498 -5.12 -19.94 19.10
N TYR A 499 -5.25 -20.18 17.79
CA TYR A 499 -4.45 -21.18 17.07
C TYR A 499 -2.95 -20.89 17.16
N THR A 500 -2.51 -19.65 16.89
CA THR A 500 -1.10 -19.27 16.98
C THR A 500 -0.54 -19.45 18.39
N VAL A 501 -1.28 -19.08 19.43
CA VAL A 501 -0.87 -19.28 20.84
C VAL A 501 -0.72 -20.76 21.15
N ARG A 502 -1.76 -21.56 20.89
CA ARG A 502 -1.76 -23.01 21.17
C ARG A 502 -0.66 -23.76 20.42
N MET A 503 -0.44 -23.43 19.15
CA MET A 503 0.63 -24.06 18.37
C MET A 503 2.01 -23.54 18.79
N GLY A 504 2.12 -22.26 19.13
CA GLY A 504 3.37 -21.64 19.60
C GLY A 504 3.86 -22.23 20.91
N ALA A 505 2.95 -22.44 21.88
CA ALA A 505 3.25 -23.08 23.16
C ALA A 505 3.75 -24.52 22.99
N ARG A 506 3.29 -25.23 21.95
CA ARG A 506 3.72 -26.61 21.63
C ARG A 506 5.06 -26.70 20.91
N VAL A 507 5.65 -25.60 20.44
CA VAL A 507 6.95 -25.64 19.77
C VAL A 507 8.05 -25.81 20.82
N PRO A 508 8.79 -26.93 20.84
CA PRO A 508 9.82 -27.16 21.84
C PRO A 508 10.93 -26.09 21.76
N GLY A 509 11.48 -25.74 22.92
CA GLY A 509 12.55 -24.73 23.02
C GLY A 509 13.92 -25.24 22.58
N ASP A 510 14.11 -26.55 22.59
CA ASP A 510 15.37 -27.29 22.42
C ASP A 510 15.64 -27.76 20.97
N ILE A 511 14.67 -27.64 20.05
CA ILE A 511 14.89 -27.98 18.63
C ILE A 511 15.80 -26.97 17.92
N ALA A 512 16.45 -27.42 16.84
CA ALA A 512 17.40 -26.58 16.13
C ALA A 512 16.77 -25.23 15.68
N PRO A 513 17.52 -24.10 15.76
CA PRO A 513 16.95 -22.76 15.57
C PRO A 513 16.27 -22.51 14.22
N VAL A 514 16.67 -23.22 13.16
CA VAL A 514 16.03 -23.12 11.84
C VAL A 514 14.64 -23.75 11.88
N PHE A 515 14.52 -24.99 12.37
CA PHE A 515 13.23 -25.67 12.49
C PHE A 515 12.29 -24.94 13.43
N ARG A 516 12.79 -24.41 14.56
CA ARG A 516 12.00 -23.58 15.47
C ARG A 516 11.43 -22.34 14.78
N ARG A 517 12.26 -21.63 14.01
CA ARG A 517 11.81 -20.45 13.24
C ARG A 517 10.75 -20.80 12.21
N VAL A 518 10.91 -21.92 11.49
CA VAL A 518 9.93 -22.39 10.50
C VAL A 518 8.62 -22.78 11.18
N ALA A 519 8.67 -23.54 12.28
CA ALA A 519 7.50 -23.95 13.04
C ALA A 519 6.72 -22.75 13.59
N LEU A 520 7.41 -21.77 14.18
CA LEU A 520 6.78 -20.54 14.67
C LEU A 520 6.23 -19.67 13.52
N ALA A 521 6.92 -19.60 12.38
CA ALA A 521 6.42 -18.91 11.21
C ALA A 521 5.13 -19.55 10.67
N TRP A 522 5.08 -20.88 10.66
CA TRP A 522 3.90 -21.66 10.28
C TRP A 522 2.72 -21.43 11.24
N ALA A 523 2.97 -21.51 12.56
CA ALA A 523 1.96 -21.25 13.59
C ALA A 523 1.37 -19.83 13.48
N ARG A 524 2.16 -18.85 13.05
CA ARG A 524 1.75 -17.45 12.88
C ARG A 524 1.06 -17.17 11.55
N LEU A 525 1.21 -18.04 10.54
CA LEU A 525 0.72 -17.79 9.18
C LEU A 525 -0.80 -17.55 9.14
N PRO A 526 -1.67 -18.34 9.79
CA PRO A 526 -3.11 -18.10 9.80
C PRO A 526 -3.47 -16.73 10.38
N ALA A 527 -2.89 -16.37 11.53
CA ALA A 527 -3.12 -15.07 12.16
C ALA A 527 -2.68 -13.92 11.25
N VAL A 528 -1.54 -14.06 10.56
CA VAL A 528 -1.05 -13.06 9.58
C VAL A 528 -2.03 -12.90 8.42
N LEU A 529 -2.48 -13.99 7.80
CA LEU A 529 -3.37 -13.94 6.65
C LEU A 529 -4.74 -13.37 7.02
N VAL A 530 -5.34 -13.86 8.11
CA VAL A 530 -6.66 -13.43 8.57
C VAL A 530 -6.66 -11.96 9.00
N THR A 531 -5.61 -11.51 9.72
CA THR A 531 -5.52 -10.10 10.14
C THR A 531 -5.25 -9.15 8.97
N THR A 532 -4.46 -9.59 7.99
CA THR A 532 -4.25 -8.83 6.74
C THR A 532 -5.55 -8.72 5.95
N LEU A 533 -6.26 -9.84 5.76
CA LEU A 533 -7.54 -9.89 5.07
C LEU A 533 -8.58 -9.00 5.76
N SER A 534 -8.70 -9.10 7.10
CA SER A 534 -9.59 -8.24 7.88
C SER A 534 -9.27 -6.76 7.70
N SER A 535 -7.99 -6.38 7.68
CA SER A 535 -7.56 -4.99 7.47
C SER A 535 -7.93 -4.49 6.07
N VAL A 536 -7.69 -5.30 5.03
CA VAL A 536 -8.07 -5.01 3.65
C VAL A 536 -9.59 -4.84 3.53
N LEU A 537 -10.35 -5.76 4.12
CA LEU A 537 -11.82 -5.72 4.12
C LEU A 537 -12.37 -4.53 4.91
N HIS A 538 -11.72 -4.12 6.01
CA HIS A 538 -12.13 -2.94 6.78
C HIS A 538 -12.01 -1.67 5.93
N GLU A 539 -10.89 -1.49 5.23
CA GLU A 539 -10.71 -0.34 4.33
C GLU A 539 -11.68 -0.38 3.15
N PHE A 540 -12.02 -1.57 2.66
CA PHE A 540 -13.00 -1.76 1.60
C PHE A 540 -14.41 -1.43 2.09
N ALA A 541 -14.82 -1.95 3.24
CA ALA A 541 -16.08 -1.63 3.89
C ALA A 541 -16.21 -0.12 4.15
N LEU A 542 -15.15 0.52 4.63
CA LEU A 542 -15.11 1.98 4.81
C LEU A 542 -15.33 2.72 3.48
N SER A 543 -14.69 2.27 2.41
CA SER A 543 -14.87 2.86 1.08
C SER A 543 -16.31 2.66 0.56
N LEU A 544 -16.92 1.48 0.79
CA LEU A 544 -18.29 1.18 0.39
C LEU A 544 -19.32 2.00 1.17
N VAL A 545 -19.19 2.09 2.49
CA VAL A 545 -20.06 2.93 3.32
C VAL A 545 -19.91 4.39 2.93
N ALA A 546 -18.68 4.86 2.69
CA ALA A 546 -18.46 6.22 2.22
C ALA A 546 -19.07 6.48 0.83
N ALA A 547 -19.01 5.50 -0.08
CA ALA A 547 -19.65 5.57 -1.39
C ALA A 547 -21.18 5.71 -1.28
N SER A 548 -21.82 5.00 -0.34
CA SER A 548 -23.27 5.13 -0.10
C SER A 548 -23.68 6.47 0.51
N ARG A 549 -22.73 7.23 1.08
CA ARG A 549 -22.94 8.60 1.56
C ARG A 549 -22.66 9.67 0.50
N GLY A 550 -22.19 9.27 -0.69
CA GLY A 550 -21.95 10.14 -1.83
C GLY A 550 -20.47 10.46 -2.09
N PRO A 551 -20.20 11.20 -3.19
CA PRO A 551 -18.85 11.35 -3.73
C PRO A 551 -17.89 12.10 -2.80
N GLY A 552 -18.39 13.04 -1.99
CA GLY A 552 -17.60 13.77 -1.01
C GLY A 552 -17.02 12.87 0.07
N ALA A 553 -17.87 12.08 0.73
CA ALA A 553 -17.45 11.13 1.76
C ALA A 553 -16.46 10.09 1.20
N LEU A 554 -16.73 9.56 -0.02
CA LEU A 554 -15.84 8.61 -0.68
C LEU A 554 -14.45 9.19 -0.95
N CYS A 555 -14.38 10.41 -1.49
CA CYS A 555 -13.12 11.06 -1.81
C CYS A 555 -12.32 11.46 -0.56
N ASP A 556 -13.00 11.92 0.48
CA ASP A 556 -12.39 12.14 1.80
C ASP A 556 -11.84 10.83 2.38
N THR A 557 -12.58 9.74 2.28
CA THR A 557 -12.15 8.41 2.71
C THR A 557 -10.92 7.93 1.96
N TRP A 558 -10.86 8.06 0.63
CA TRP A 558 -9.67 7.70 -0.14
C TRP A 558 -8.44 8.56 0.21
N ARG A 559 -8.63 9.84 0.52
CA ARG A 559 -7.55 10.70 1.01
C ARG A 559 -7.09 10.25 2.40
N PHE A 560 -8.02 10.03 3.31
CA PHE A 560 -7.78 9.60 4.67
C PHE A 560 -6.99 8.28 4.69
N LEU A 561 -7.48 7.24 4.01
CA LEU A 561 -6.82 5.94 3.95
C LEU A 561 -5.38 6.05 3.44
N ARG A 562 -5.14 6.81 2.37
CA ARG A 562 -3.78 7.02 1.84
C ARG A 562 -2.88 7.76 2.84
N ARG A 563 -3.39 8.83 3.46
CA ARG A 563 -2.65 9.63 4.45
C ARG A 563 -2.32 8.80 5.69
N ARG A 564 -3.27 8.00 6.17
CA ARG A 564 -3.10 7.06 7.29
C ARG A 564 -2.05 6.00 6.98
N ARG A 565 -2.07 5.39 5.80
CA ARG A 565 -1.03 4.41 5.38
C ARG A 565 0.35 5.04 5.29
N ALA A 566 0.45 6.26 4.76
CA ALA A 566 1.73 6.97 4.69
C ALA A 566 2.31 7.27 6.09
N LEU A 567 1.45 7.61 7.06
CA LEU A 567 1.85 7.78 8.46
C LEU A 567 2.29 6.44 9.07
N ALA A 568 1.52 5.37 8.86
CA ALA A 568 1.83 4.02 9.34
C ALA A 568 3.17 3.51 8.80
N MET A 569 3.37 3.60 7.48
CA MET A 569 4.63 3.18 6.85
C MET A 569 5.80 4.07 7.26
N GLY A 570 5.56 5.37 7.47
CA GLY A 570 6.58 6.26 8.01
C GLY A 570 7.07 5.82 9.39
N ALA A 571 6.14 5.55 10.32
CA ALA A 571 6.47 5.02 11.65
C ALA A 571 7.15 3.64 11.57
N ALA A 572 6.60 2.73 10.75
CA ALA A 572 7.09 1.36 10.63
C ALA A 572 8.53 1.31 10.10
N ARG A 573 8.85 2.12 9.09
CA ARG A 573 10.17 2.17 8.43
C ARG A 573 11.19 3.02 9.19
N ALA A 574 10.73 4.00 9.97
CA ALA A 574 11.61 4.74 10.87
C ALA A 574 12.18 3.84 11.96
N GLY A 575 11.33 3.01 12.57
CA GLY A 575 11.71 2.26 13.77
C GLY A 575 11.93 3.23 14.93
N ASP A 576 13.01 3.02 15.68
CA ASP A 576 13.38 3.88 16.81
C ASP A 576 14.05 5.19 16.37
N ARG A 577 14.25 5.40 15.06
CA ARG A 577 14.89 6.60 14.53
C ARG A 577 13.90 7.76 14.47
N ALA A 578 14.37 8.95 14.82
CA ALA A 578 13.63 10.18 14.58
C ALA A 578 13.25 10.33 13.10
N TRP A 579 12.01 10.69 12.82
CA TRP A 579 11.50 10.85 11.46
C TRP A 579 10.44 11.94 11.36
N ARG A 580 10.25 12.48 10.15
CA ARG A 580 9.28 13.55 9.89
C ARG A 580 7.88 12.98 9.66
N ARG A 581 6.96 13.27 10.59
CA ARG A 581 5.53 12.96 10.49
C ARG A 581 4.87 13.88 9.46
N PHE A 582 4.65 13.37 8.25
CA PHE A 582 3.96 14.10 7.19
C PHE A 582 3.07 13.15 6.38
N PRO A 583 1.73 13.31 6.42
CA PRO A 583 0.96 14.31 7.20
C PRO A 583 1.10 14.12 8.73
N SER A 584 0.70 15.13 9.52
CA SER A 584 0.77 15.03 10.98
C SER A 584 -0.29 14.07 11.52
N ARG A 585 -0.11 13.54 12.75
CA ARG A 585 -1.11 12.67 13.38
C ARG A 585 -2.41 13.43 13.58
N GLU A 586 -2.32 14.67 14.05
CA GLU A 586 -3.44 15.55 14.41
C GLU A 586 -4.31 15.82 13.19
N GLU A 587 -3.71 16.08 12.02
CA GLU A 587 -4.42 16.25 10.74
C GLU A 587 -5.20 14.99 10.35
N VAL A 588 -4.58 13.82 10.51
CA VAL A 588 -5.22 12.53 10.17
C VAL A 588 -6.33 12.21 11.17
N ALA A 589 -6.14 12.48 12.46
CA ALA A 589 -7.14 12.28 13.51
C ALA A 589 -8.32 13.26 13.40
N ALA A 590 -8.09 14.50 12.97
CA ALA A 590 -9.18 15.42 12.67
C ALA A 590 -10.03 14.92 11.49
N THR A 591 -9.38 14.39 10.45
CA THR A 591 -10.08 13.80 9.30
C THR A 591 -10.86 12.53 9.70
N GLU A 592 -10.30 11.72 10.60
CA GLU A 592 -10.95 10.51 11.13
C GLU A 592 -12.24 10.85 11.85
N ARG A 593 -12.23 11.83 12.78
CA ARG A 593 -13.41 12.25 13.53
C ARG A 593 -14.51 12.83 12.64
N ASP A 594 -14.13 13.68 11.68
CA ASP A 594 -15.06 14.21 10.68
C ASP A 594 -15.70 13.07 9.85
N LEU A 595 -14.90 12.11 9.39
CA LEU A 595 -15.42 10.94 8.67
C LEU A 595 -16.35 10.08 9.53
N ALA A 596 -15.96 9.76 10.77
CA ALA A 596 -16.77 8.95 11.68
C ALA A 596 -18.16 9.58 11.91
N SER A 597 -18.21 10.92 12.04
CA SER A 597 -19.47 11.66 12.17
C SER A 597 -20.35 11.58 10.91
N ARG A 598 -19.76 11.72 9.71
CA ARG A 598 -20.50 11.69 8.42
C ARG A 598 -20.99 10.30 8.04
N LEU A 599 -20.35 9.25 8.55
CA LEU A 599 -20.72 7.86 8.28
C LEU A 599 -21.80 7.33 9.26
N ASP A 600 -22.31 8.17 10.17
CA ASP A 600 -23.24 7.82 11.25
C ASP A 600 -22.78 6.61 12.08
N LEU A 601 -21.50 6.58 12.45
CA LEU A 601 -20.93 5.50 13.27
C LEU A 601 -21.01 5.79 14.78
N ALA A 602 -21.82 6.78 15.19
CA ALA A 602 -22.16 7.03 16.59
C ALA A 602 -22.87 5.81 17.22
N PRO A 603 -22.73 5.56 18.54
CA PRO A 603 -23.23 4.35 19.18
C PRO A 603 -24.75 4.31 19.11
N VAL A 604 -25.28 3.42 18.27
CA VAL A 604 -26.72 3.11 18.19
C VAL A 604 -26.96 1.88 19.06
N THR A 605 -27.78 2.04 20.09
CA THR A 605 -28.24 0.99 20.98
C THR A 605 -28.97 -0.11 20.20
N ALA A 606 -28.75 -1.35 20.64
CA ALA A 606 -29.16 -2.57 19.98
C ALA A 606 -30.69 -2.71 19.89
N ALA A 607 -31.22 -2.69 18.67
CA ALA A 607 -32.43 -3.39 18.27
C ALA A 607 -32.55 -3.41 16.74
N ALA A 608 -32.31 -4.59 16.15
CA ALA A 608 -32.89 -5.11 14.90
C ALA A 608 -31.88 -6.02 14.18
N VAL A 609 -31.73 -7.23 14.74
CA VAL A 609 -31.31 -8.42 13.99
C VAL A 609 -32.54 -8.96 13.27
N GLY A 610 -32.40 -9.29 11.99
CA GLY A 610 -33.42 -10.04 11.27
C GLY A 610 -33.22 -10.07 9.75
N ALA A 611 -32.69 -11.20 9.27
CA ALA A 611 -32.71 -11.72 7.90
C ALA A 611 -31.94 -10.98 6.79
N ALA A 612 -31.42 -11.62 5.75
CA ALA A 612 -30.71 -12.89 5.53
C ALA A 612 -30.26 -12.85 4.06
N ALA A 613 -29.02 -13.29 3.82
CA ALA A 613 -28.47 -14.02 2.67
C ALA A 613 -28.92 -13.77 1.21
N VAL A 614 -27.89 -13.91 0.35
CA VAL A 614 -27.89 -14.17 -1.11
C VAL A 614 -28.00 -12.94 -2.02
N MET A 615 -26.90 -12.62 -2.69
CA MET A 615 -26.80 -12.73 -4.16
C MET A 615 -25.34 -12.82 -4.61
N LEU A 616 -25.02 -14.01 -5.11
CA LEU A 616 -23.93 -14.33 -6.03
C LEU A 616 -24.58 -14.50 -7.42
N VAL A 617 -23.75 -14.50 -8.48
CA VAL A 617 -24.07 -14.73 -9.91
C VAL A 617 -24.44 -13.44 -10.66
N ALA A 618 -24.07 -13.18 -11.92
CA ALA A 618 -22.98 -13.50 -12.87
C ALA A 618 -23.44 -12.90 -14.20
N SER A 619 -22.52 -12.46 -15.08
CA SER A 619 -22.73 -12.40 -16.54
C SER A 619 -21.48 -11.84 -17.21
N THR A 620 -20.93 -12.35 -18.31
CA THR A 620 -21.14 -13.56 -19.12
C THR A 620 -19.94 -13.62 -20.06
N VAL A 621 -19.46 -14.83 -20.34
CA VAL A 621 -18.55 -15.14 -21.44
C VAL A 621 -19.29 -14.98 -22.77
N SER A 622 -18.64 -14.43 -23.77
CA SER A 622 -18.88 -14.79 -25.17
C SER A 622 -17.57 -14.71 -25.94
N SER A 623 -17.18 -15.86 -26.47
CA SER A 623 -16.11 -16.08 -27.43
C SER A 623 -16.67 -15.96 -28.85
N VAL A 624 -16.00 -15.21 -29.72
CA VAL A 624 -15.94 -15.52 -31.15
C VAL A 624 -14.48 -15.40 -31.56
N ALA A 625 -13.93 -16.50 -32.05
CA ALA A 625 -12.63 -16.56 -32.69
C ALA A 625 -12.83 -16.51 -34.21
N THR A 626 -11.97 -15.78 -34.91
CA THR A 626 -11.58 -16.09 -36.30
C THR A 626 -10.13 -15.68 -36.48
N GLY A 627 -9.30 -16.63 -36.91
CA GLY A 627 -7.87 -16.43 -37.11
C GLY A 627 -7.58 -15.40 -38.20
N ALA A 628 -6.59 -14.54 -37.92
CA ALA A 628 -5.95 -13.70 -38.92
C ALA A 628 -4.45 -14.01 -38.90
N ARG A 629 -3.94 -14.39 -40.08
CA ARG A 629 -2.55 -14.73 -40.36
C ARG A 629 -1.65 -13.51 -40.17
N GLY A 630 -0.42 -13.78 -39.74
CA GLY A 630 0.55 -12.78 -39.34
C GLY A 630 0.94 -11.81 -40.44
N ALA A 631 1.25 -10.59 -40.00
CA ALA A 631 2.19 -9.71 -40.69
C ALA A 631 3.41 -9.56 -39.77
N ALA A 632 4.54 -10.09 -40.23
CA ALA A 632 5.83 -9.93 -39.59
C ALA A 632 6.18 -8.44 -39.55
N GLY A 633 6.01 -7.83 -38.38
CA GLY A 633 6.40 -6.45 -38.16
C GLY A 633 7.79 -6.43 -37.55
N SER A 634 8.76 -5.85 -38.27
CA SER A 634 10.14 -5.61 -37.83
C SER A 634 10.24 -5.24 -36.35
N ALA A 635 11.27 -5.77 -35.68
CA ALA A 635 11.61 -5.39 -34.31
C ALA A 635 11.91 -3.88 -34.27
N ALA A 636 11.16 -3.11 -33.49
CA ALA A 636 11.35 -1.67 -33.34
C ALA A 636 11.61 -1.38 -31.86
N TYR A 637 12.86 -1.07 -31.53
CA TYR A 637 13.29 -0.56 -30.22
C TYR A 637 13.39 0.98 -30.27
N ALA A 638 13.63 1.64 -29.14
CA ALA A 638 13.46 3.09 -28.99
C ALA A 638 14.08 3.96 -30.12
N ALA A 639 15.32 3.70 -30.52
CA ALA A 639 16.00 4.42 -31.59
C ALA A 639 15.41 4.16 -32.99
N THR A 640 14.97 2.93 -33.29
CA THR A 640 14.30 2.60 -34.56
C THR A 640 12.90 3.21 -34.60
N ALA A 641 12.14 3.14 -33.51
CA ALA A 641 10.81 3.76 -33.45
C ALA A 641 10.86 5.28 -33.70
N LEU A 642 11.86 5.98 -33.16
CA LEU A 642 12.05 7.41 -33.44
C LEU A 642 12.50 7.68 -34.88
N ARG A 643 13.36 6.83 -35.44
CA ARG A 643 13.82 6.95 -36.82
C ARG A 643 12.66 6.75 -37.79
N ASP A 644 11.91 5.67 -37.63
CA ASP A 644 10.79 5.31 -38.51
C ASP A 644 9.69 6.36 -38.47
N VAL A 645 9.37 6.89 -37.29
CA VAL A 645 8.45 8.02 -37.18
C VAL A 645 9.01 9.29 -37.79
N GLY A 646 10.32 9.56 -37.68
CA GLY A 646 10.94 10.71 -38.36
C GLY A 646 10.74 10.64 -39.88
N VAL A 647 11.07 9.50 -40.48
CA VAL A 647 10.89 9.24 -41.92
C VAL A 647 9.42 9.34 -42.32
N TRP A 648 8.53 8.76 -41.52
CA TRP A 648 7.08 8.84 -41.75
C TRP A 648 6.57 10.29 -41.66
N LEU A 649 7.00 11.05 -40.64
CA LEU A 649 6.57 12.42 -40.44
C LEU A 649 7.00 13.31 -41.62
N ASP A 650 8.22 13.12 -42.12
CA ASP A 650 8.73 13.82 -43.31
C ASP A 650 7.95 13.48 -44.59
N SER A 651 7.33 12.30 -44.65
CA SER A 651 6.49 11.87 -45.79
C SER A 651 5.06 12.43 -45.76
N VAL A 652 4.62 12.94 -44.61
CA VAL A 652 3.25 13.42 -44.37
C VAL A 652 3.17 14.95 -44.58
N PRO A 653 2.09 15.50 -45.16
CA PRO A 653 1.95 16.94 -45.37
C PRO A 653 2.08 17.76 -44.06
N GLN A 654 2.70 18.94 -44.12
CA GLN A 654 2.94 19.81 -42.94
C GLN A 654 1.67 20.11 -42.13
N GLY A 655 0.52 20.28 -42.79
CA GLY A 655 -0.77 20.48 -42.13
C GLY A 655 -1.17 19.28 -41.25
N THR A 656 -0.88 18.07 -41.71
CA THR A 656 -1.14 16.82 -40.99
C THR A 656 -0.12 16.56 -39.89
N GLN A 657 1.16 16.93 -40.10
CA GLN A 657 2.20 16.87 -39.05
C GLN A 657 1.81 17.68 -37.81
N THR A 658 1.17 18.84 -38.00
CA THR A 658 0.69 19.68 -36.89
C THR A 658 -0.31 18.92 -36.00
N TRP A 659 -1.19 18.11 -36.60
CA TRP A 659 -2.18 17.31 -35.85
C TRP A 659 -1.54 16.18 -35.03
N VAL A 660 -0.42 15.61 -35.49
CA VAL A 660 0.37 14.63 -34.72
C VAL A 660 0.92 15.27 -33.45
N TRP A 661 1.49 16.47 -33.55
CA TRP A 661 2.00 17.21 -32.39
C TRP A 661 0.88 17.64 -31.44
N VAL A 662 -0.25 18.10 -31.98
CA VAL A 662 -1.44 18.44 -31.19
C VAL A 662 -1.92 17.23 -30.39
N ALA A 663 -1.99 16.05 -30.99
CA ALA A 663 -2.37 14.83 -30.29
C ALA A 663 -1.37 14.41 -29.22
N ALA A 664 -0.06 14.52 -29.48
CA ALA A 664 0.97 14.23 -28.50
C ALA A 664 0.85 15.14 -27.26
N VAL A 665 0.68 16.46 -27.47
CA VAL A 665 0.47 17.44 -26.39
C VAL A 665 -0.83 17.18 -25.65
N ALA A 666 -1.91 16.88 -26.37
CA ALA A 666 -3.21 16.57 -25.79
C ALA A 666 -3.15 15.32 -24.91
N LEU A 667 -2.55 14.24 -25.41
CA LEU A 667 -2.42 12.98 -24.71
C LEU A 667 -1.58 13.13 -23.42
N LEU A 668 -0.41 13.75 -23.53
CA LEU A 668 0.45 14.00 -22.37
C LEU A 668 -0.24 14.91 -21.34
N SER A 669 -0.96 15.94 -21.78
CA SER A 669 -1.74 16.81 -20.91
C SER A 669 -2.85 16.05 -20.17
N LEU A 670 -3.57 15.17 -20.86
CA LEU A 670 -4.64 14.37 -20.27
C LEU A 670 -4.11 13.35 -19.26
N LEU A 671 -2.93 12.76 -19.50
CA LEU A 671 -2.28 11.84 -18.56
C LEU A 671 -1.70 12.56 -17.34
N ALA A 672 -1.13 13.75 -17.53
CA ALA A 672 -0.49 14.52 -16.47
C ALA A 672 -1.48 15.29 -15.58
N THR A 673 -2.68 15.62 -16.08
CA THR A 673 -3.63 16.50 -15.39
C THR A 673 -4.91 15.78 -14.96
N GLY A 674 -5.49 16.22 -13.83
CA GLY A 674 -6.83 15.79 -13.48
C GLY A 674 -6.99 14.38 -12.89
N TRP A 675 -5.93 13.68 -12.46
CA TRP A 675 -6.03 12.34 -11.84
C TRP A 675 -5.97 12.34 -10.30
N ARG A 676 -6.01 13.51 -9.66
CA ARG A 676 -5.97 13.63 -8.19
C ARG A 676 -7.36 13.48 -7.59
N VAL A 677 -7.49 12.80 -6.46
CA VAL A 677 -8.78 12.69 -5.76
C VAL A 677 -9.33 14.11 -5.43
N PRO A 678 -10.54 14.47 -5.90
CA PRO A 678 -11.09 15.83 -5.79
C PRO A 678 -11.44 16.23 -4.37
N HIS A 679 -11.06 17.44 -3.95
CA HIS A 679 -11.24 17.92 -2.56
C HIS A 679 -12.59 18.59 -2.30
N ALA A 680 -13.34 18.87 -3.36
CA ALA A 680 -14.64 19.51 -3.29
C ALA A 680 -15.53 18.94 -4.38
N HIS A 681 -16.83 18.84 -4.09
CA HIS A 681 -17.81 18.24 -4.97
C HIS A 681 -19.00 19.19 -5.15
N PRO A 682 -19.62 19.19 -6.34
CA PRO A 682 -20.84 19.95 -6.55
C PRO A 682 -21.96 19.37 -5.66
N GLY A 683 -22.61 20.23 -4.88
CA GLY A 683 -23.79 19.88 -4.10
C GLY A 683 -25.03 20.56 -4.68
N ILE A 684 -26.11 19.81 -4.92
CA ILE A 684 -27.36 20.33 -5.53
C ILE A 684 -27.91 21.52 -4.73
N ARG A 685 -27.96 21.40 -3.39
CA ARG A 685 -28.43 22.49 -2.51
C ARG A 685 -27.54 23.74 -2.57
N ASN A 686 -26.23 23.56 -2.77
CA ASN A 686 -25.28 24.66 -2.85
C ASN A 686 -25.35 25.33 -4.23
N PHE A 687 -25.55 24.56 -5.30
CA PHE A 687 -25.71 25.06 -6.66
C PHE A 687 -26.90 26.02 -6.78
N LEU A 688 -28.04 25.67 -6.17
CA LEU A 688 -29.23 26.53 -6.17
C LEU A 688 -29.04 27.84 -5.40
N ARG A 689 -28.17 27.87 -4.39
CA ARG A 689 -27.91 29.07 -3.56
C ARG A 689 -26.84 29.98 -4.14
N ALA A 690 -25.86 29.44 -4.85
CA ALA A 690 -24.73 30.19 -5.39
C ALA A 690 -24.24 29.57 -6.71
N PRO A 691 -24.94 29.79 -7.83
CA PRO A 691 -24.64 29.10 -9.10
C PRO A 691 -23.22 29.39 -9.58
N GLY A 692 -22.76 30.66 -9.53
CA GLY A 692 -21.41 31.06 -9.96
C GLY A 692 -20.27 30.47 -9.10
N ALA A 693 -20.49 30.20 -7.82
CA ALA A 693 -19.50 29.55 -6.97
C ALA A 693 -19.42 28.02 -7.22
N ASN A 694 -20.47 27.44 -7.80
CA ASN A 694 -20.55 26.01 -8.08
C ASN A 694 -20.20 25.64 -9.53
N THR A 695 -20.22 26.57 -10.49
CA THR A 695 -19.76 26.31 -11.86
C THR A 695 -18.31 25.81 -11.87
N SER A 696 -17.43 26.39 -11.05
CA SER A 696 -16.04 25.93 -10.92
C SER A 696 -15.90 24.54 -10.31
N LEU A 697 -16.81 24.17 -9.41
CA LEU A 697 -16.89 22.83 -8.82
C LEU A 697 -17.36 21.81 -9.84
N ILE A 698 -18.36 22.16 -10.64
CA ILE A 698 -18.87 21.33 -11.73
C ILE A 698 -17.77 21.14 -12.79
N LEU A 699 -17.26 22.22 -13.39
CA LEU A 699 -16.20 22.14 -14.41
C LEU A 699 -14.95 21.42 -13.90
N GLY A 700 -14.60 21.63 -12.62
CA GLY A 700 -13.53 20.89 -11.98
C GLY A 700 -13.82 19.39 -11.82
N ALA A 701 -14.99 19.03 -11.31
CA ALA A 701 -15.38 17.64 -11.07
C ALA A 701 -15.62 16.84 -12.36
N PHE A 702 -15.99 17.51 -13.45
CA PHE A 702 -16.22 16.92 -14.76
C PHE A 702 -15.00 16.95 -15.68
N ALA A 703 -13.82 17.38 -15.21
CA ALA A 703 -12.61 17.23 -16.02
C ALA A 703 -12.38 15.74 -16.37
N PRO A 704 -11.82 15.40 -17.54
CA PRO A 704 -11.73 14.01 -18.01
C PRO A 704 -11.14 13.02 -16.99
N GLY A 705 -9.99 13.33 -16.39
CA GLY A 705 -9.37 12.46 -15.35
C GLY A 705 -10.14 12.37 -14.01
N GLN A 706 -11.15 13.21 -13.80
CA GLN A 706 -12.01 13.20 -12.61
C GLN A 706 -13.30 12.39 -12.80
N LEU A 707 -13.69 12.13 -14.05
CA LEU A 707 -14.90 11.36 -14.37
C LEU A 707 -14.95 10.01 -13.66
N PRO A 708 -13.86 9.21 -13.55
CA PRO A 708 -13.91 7.96 -12.82
C PRO A 708 -14.31 8.13 -11.35
N TYR A 709 -13.88 9.22 -10.69
CA TYR A 709 -14.25 9.49 -9.29
C TYR A 709 -15.71 9.91 -9.15
N ALA A 710 -16.20 10.74 -10.08
CA ALA A 710 -17.60 11.15 -10.13
C ALA A 710 -18.51 9.94 -10.37
N VAL A 711 -18.23 9.14 -11.41
CA VAL A 711 -18.98 7.92 -11.74
C VAL A 711 -18.98 6.94 -10.58
N THR A 712 -17.83 6.66 -9.97
CA THR A 712 -17.76 5.75 -8.80
C THR A 712 -18.61 6.26 -7.64
N GLY A 713 -18.57 7.57 -7.37
CA GLY A 713 -19.39 8.18 -6.32
C GLY A 713 -20.89 8.12 -6.64
N LEU A 714 -21.28 8.29 -7.90
CA LEU A 714 -22.68 8.19 -8.35
C LEU A 714 -23.20 6.76 -8.24
N VAL A 715 -22.43 5.77 -8.73
CA VAL A 715 -22.74 4.34 -8.59
C VAL A 715 -22.84 3.97 -7.10
N GLY A 716 -21.97 4.54 -6.27
CA GLY A 716 -22.00 4.38 -4.82
C GLY A 716 -23.34 4.77 -4.18
N MET A 717 -24.02 5.81 -4.70
CA MET A 717 -25.32 6.24 -4.17
C MET A 717 -26.46 5.24 -4.45
N ALA A 718 -26.25 4.28 -5.35
CA ALA A 718 -27.18 3.18 -5.56
C ALA A 718 -27.08 2.10 -4.46
N LEU A 719 -26.06 2.15 -3.60
CA LEU A 719 -25.91 1.20 -2.50
C LEU A 719 -26.97 1.43 -1.41
N PRO A 720 -27.48 0.35 -0.78
CA PRO A 720 -28.50 0.46 0.24
C PRO A 720 -27.98 1.19 1.49
N ARG A 721 -28.85 1.94 2.18
CA ARG A 721 -28.48 2.62 3.44
C ARG A 721 -27.99 1.65 4.53
N GLY A 722 -28.40 0.38 4.46
CA GLY A 722 -27.95 -0.69 5.35
C GLY A 722 -26.46 -1.07 5.23
N THR A 723 -25.72 -0.53 4.25
CA THR A 723 -24.27 -0.78 4.11
C THR A 723 -23.47 -0.40 5.36
N SER A 724 -23.96 0.52 6.20
CA SER A 724 -23.30 0.89 7.48
C SER A 724 -23.16 -0.29 8.45
N ARG A 725 -23.98 -1.34 8.31
CA ARG A 725 -23.84 -2.60 9.08
C ARG A 725 -22.48 -3.28 8.88
N LEU A 726 -21.78 -3.02 7.76
CA LEU A 726 -20.43 -3.55 7.53
C LEU A 726 -19.38 -3.04 8.53
N LEU A 727 -19.67 -1.93 9.21
CA LEU A 727 -18.76 -1.29 10.18
C LEU A 727 -19.31 -1.29 11.61
N ARG A 728 -20.56 -1.74 11.81
CA ARG A 728 -21.20 -1.92 13.11
C ARG A 728 -21.10 -3.41 13.43
N GLY A 729 -20.04 -3.78 14.16
CA GLY A 729 -19.59 -5.16 14.37
C GLY A 729 -20.61 -6.11 15.00
#